data_AF-A0A929XEV6-F1
#
_entry.id   AF-A0A929XEV6-F1
#
_cell.length_a   1.000
_cell.length_b   1.000
_cell.length_c   1.000
_cell.angle_alpha   90.00
_cell.angle_beta   90.00
_cell.angle_gamma   90.00
#
_symmetry.space_group_name_H-M   'P 1'
#
loop_
_entity.id
_entity.type
_entity.pdbx_description
1 polymer ?
#
loop_
_entity_poly.entity_id
_entity_poly.type
_entity_poly.pdbx_seq_one_letter_code
_entity_poly.pdbx_strand_id
1 'polypeptide(L)'
;ADMDIKITSPYSVDYPGTIRVDVPAANLALRAGKTDFFGNNFDITKIATVRFSDQGITPPTTALGSFDVSEGKKGNVIAWYTKNAADPNMYDVVISAYGKVKTRNADSLFADFTGLTDVDFTNFNGKGINSFRNSFKNTKSLKNINWGGLDTSSVQSFGIMFLGSGIKNLDMSSLDWSKVTDTSSMFSDADKLESLNLTGINTESLRNIHSMFRNTRVLKHFNPADLNVSNVTSMGYAFAGTGGAESYDFSSWDVSKVRDFSNMFGSAPDLKSLNLTGWDVSSGTNFSYMFQRMGNMEELDVSSFHPVNATSTIGMFQFNPKLKKIKFNNFDTSKVVNMDSMFAHNPELVDLDVTSLKTGKVTNFSNMFRNDNKLKVLDVSNFDTSSGISFLEMFYNMSYVEELDFKNWDVSNAKIFQSMFTDCKSLKKLELNGWNTSKVTDMRSMFANTTGIEKIEVSNWNTESVTMMDRMFEKTNVRTLLLNHWNTKKVTNTSYMFSNSKLETIDVSNWDNQSLTNMFGMFWTALNLHTLNINNFKTPQVTNMSSTFAMCKALTNLNLSSFDTSKVNRMDSMFIGSDNISNLDMSSFTTDANPNISNMFNSCNGLTNLRLDNFEFTKGTNPNIALSATFNKNTDIKVKNATEKAWFLSKYPTFTNVHE
;
A
#
# COMPACT_ATOMS: atom_id res chain seq x y z
N ALA A 1 75.79 -28.61 36.46
CA ALA A 1 74.69 -28.79 37.42
C ALA A 1 74.00 -27.45 37.43
N ASP A 2 73.28 -27.14 36.36
CA ASP A 2 72.86 -25.78 36.06
C ASP A 2 71.52 -25.86 35.34
N MET A 3 70.47 -25.43 36.03
CA MET A 3 69.27 -24.95 35.36
C MET A 3 68.54 -23.98 36.28
N ASP A 4 68.64 -22.71 35.91
CA ASP A 4 67.76 -21.63 36.34
C ASP A 4 66.33 -21.99 35.95
N ILE A 5 65.48 -22.20 36.95
CA ILE A 5 64.03 -22.36 36.74
C ILE A 5 63.44 -20.96 36.60
N LYS A 6 63.06 -20.60 35.37
CA LYS A 6 62.19 -19.44 35.09
C LYS A 6 60.79 -19.93 34.75
N ILE A 7 59.89 -19.83 35.73
CA ILE A 7 58.46 -20.08 35.53
C ILE A 7 57.90 -18.97 34.62
N THR A 8 57.37 -19.34 33.46
CA THR A 8 56.52 -18.47 32.63
C THR A 8 55.13 -19.11 32.50
N SER A 9 54.17 -18.55 33.26
CA SER A 9 52.69 -18.62 33.15
C SER A 9 51.97 -19.99 32.97
N PRO A 10 50.95 -20.32 33.81
CA PRO A 10 50.32 -21.64 33.85
C PRO A 10 49.08 -21.83 32.94
N TYR A 11 48.98 -21.17 31.79
CA TYR A 11 47.83 -21.36 30.88
C TYR A 11 48.22 -21.41 29.41
N SER A 12 48.71 -22.55 28.95
CA SER A 12 48.57 -22.93 27.54
C SER A 12 48.23 -24.42 27.45
N VAL A 13 47.00 -24.70 27.05
CA VAL A 13 46.74 -25.84 26.17
C VAL A 13 46.40 -25.19 24.84
N ASP A 14 47.44 -24.78 24.13
CA ASP A 14 47.36 -24.37 22.73
C ASP A 14 47.75 -25.57 21.87
N TYR A 15 46.90 -25.88 20.89
CA TYR A 15 47.34 -26.67 19.76
C TYR A 15 48.44 -25.88 19.03
N PRO A 16 49.55 -26.52 18.63
CA PRO A 16 50.65 -25.81 17.99
C PRO A 16 50.17 -25.27 16.63
N GLY A 17 50.06 -23.94 16.50
CA GLY A 17 49.91 -23.26 15.20
C GLY A 17 48.80 -22.21 15.03
N THR A 18 48.03 -21.82 16.06
CA THR A 18 46.98 -20.78 15.89
C THR A 18 46.80 -19.88 17.10
N ILE A 19 46.89 -18.55 16.91
CA ILE A 19 46.70 -17.52 17.95
C ILE A 19 45.31 -16.86 17.81
N ARG A 20 44.62 -16.63 18.95
CA ARG A 20 43.19 -16.27 19.04
C ARG A 20 42.96 -14.76 19.32
N VAL A 21 42.01 -14.17 18.60
CA VAL A 21 41.43 -12.83 18.81
C VAL A 21 40.03 -12.98 19.42
N ASP A 22 39.73 -12.17 20.44
CA ASP A 22 38.36 -12.01 20.95
C ASP A 22 37.72 -10.81 20.26
N VAL A 23 36.71 -11.08 19.44
CA VAL A 23 35.75 -10.07 19.02
C VAL A 23 34.58 -10.23 19.99
N PRO A 24 34.36 -9.28 20.93
CA PRO A 24 33.36 -9.46 21.98
C PRO A 24 32.01 -9.84 21.38
N ALA A 25 31.43 -10.93 21.89
CA ALA A 25 30.10 -11.38 21.52
C ALA A 25 29.09 -10.24 21.78
N ALA A 26 28.47 -9.77 20.71
CA ALA A 26 27.54 -8.64 20.67
C ALA A 26 28.15 -7.29 21.08
N ASN A 27 28.37 -6.44 20.06
CA ASN A 27 28.43 -4.97 20.10
C ASN A 27 29.79 -4.31 19.79
N LEU A 28 30.28 -4.48 18.56
CA LEU A 28 31.19 -3.52 17.93
C LEU A 28 30.47 -2.26 17.39
N ALA A 29 29.13 -2.25 17.32
CA ALA A 29 28.33 -1.09 16.87
C ALA A 29 27.27 -0.60 17.89
N LEU A 30 27.06 -1.30 19.01
CA LEU A 30 26.08 -0.92 20.05
C LEU A 30 26.78 -0.51 21.36
N ARG A 31 27.85 0.26 21.24
CA ARG A 31 28.33 1.12 22.32
C ARG A 31 28.10 2.57 21.93
N ALA A 32 26.87 3.05 22.12
CA ALA A 32 26.60 4.46 22.23
C ALA A 32 27.36 4.98 23.46
N GLY A 33 28.60 5.42 23.24
CA GLY A 33 29.52 5.89 24.28
C GLY A 33 30.42 4.78 24.85
N LYS A 34 31.69 4.82 24.44
CA LYS A 34 32.90 4.16 25.00
C LYS A 34 33.38 2.86 24.31
N THR A 35 34.62 2.98 23.80
CA THR A 35 35.60 1.98 23.31
C THR A 35 35.29 1.24 22.01
N ASP A 36 35.95 1.72 20.95
CA ASP A 36 36.15 1.16 19.59
C ASP A 36 36.94 -0.18 19.58
N PHE A 37 37.00 -0.84 18.41
CA PHE A 37 37.75 -2.09 18.14
C PHE A 37 39.23 -2.03 18.55
N PHE A 38 39.79 -0.83 18.63
CA PHE A 38 41.21 -0.58 18.90
C PHE A 38 41.51 -0.06 20.31
N GLY A 39 40.50 0.28 21.13
CA GLY A 39 40.69 0.82 22.47
C GLY A 39 41.04 2.32 22.51
N ASN A 40 39.99 3.15 22.36
CA ASN A 40 39.85 4.60 22.48
C ASN A 40 40.55 5.51 21.45
N ASN A 41 39.73 6.40 20.86
CA ASN A 41 40.03 7.51 19.93
C ASN A 41 40.46 7.12 18.50
N PHE A 42 40.33 5.86 18.11
CA PHE A 42 40.58 5.45 16.73
C PHE A 42 39.29 5.53 15.92
N ASP A 43 39.17 6.60 15.16
CA ASP A 43 38.02 6.84 14.29
C ASP A 43 37.97 5.80 13.16
N ILE A 44 37.15 4.76 13.34
CA ILE A 44 36.98 3.66 12.39
C ILE A 44 36.47 4.13 11.02
N THR A 45 35.87 5.32 10.95
CA THR A 45 35.44 5.92 9.67
C THR A 45 36.62 6.41 8.84
N LYS A 46 37.81 6.54 9.45
CA LYS A 46 39.06 6.94 8.81
C LYS A 46 39.99 5.77 8.47
N ILE A 47 39.54 4.53 8.58
CA ILE A 47 40.33 3.36 8.17
C ILE A 47 40.13 3.18 6.67
N ALA A 48 41.20 3.27 5.88
CA ALA A 48 41.17 3.01 4.45
C ALA A 48 41.45 1.53 4.14
N THR A 49 42.45 0.92 4.78
CA THR A 49 42.77 -0.49 4.51
C THR A 49 42.93 -1.31 5.78
N VAL A 50 42.57 -2.59 5.71
CA VAL A 50 42.85 -3.57 6.75
C VAL A 50 43.57 -4.77 6.15
N ARG A 51 44.70 -5.16 6.75
CA ARG A 51 45.47 -6.35 6.34
C ARG A 51 45.87 -7.19 7.54
N PHE A 52 45.99 -8.49 7.33
CA PHE A 52 46.51 -9.42 8.35
C PHE A 52 47.97 -9.79 8.06
N SER A 53 48.76 -9.96 9.11
CA SER A 53 50.18 -10.32 9.03
C SER A 53 50.50 -11.45 10.02
N ASP A 54 51.42 -12.32 9.63
CA ASP A 54 51.96 -13.43 10.43
C ASP A 54 53.42 -13.18 10.88
N GLN A 55 53.94 -11.98 10.60
CA GLN A 55 55.33 -11.59 10.83
C GLN A 55 55.66 -11.20 12.29
N GLY A 56 54.78 -11.52 13.23
CA GLY A 56 54.94 -11.22 14.66
C GLY A 56 54.17 -9.99 15.13
N ILE A 57 54.46 -9.55 16.36
CA ILE A 57 53.63 -8.57 17.10
C ILE A 57 54.30 -7.20 17.26
N THR A 58 55.45 -6.99 16.64
CA THR A 58 56.23 -5.74 16.77
C THR A 58 55.80 -4.75 15.68
N PRO A 59 55.17 -3.61 16.04
CA PRO A 59 54.83 -2.58 15.06
C PRO A 59 56.10 -2.01 14.40
N PRO A 60 56.04 -1.62 13.12
CA PRO A 60 57.14 -0.92 12.47
C PRO A 60 57.35 0.46 13.10
N THR A 61 58.55 1.02 12.96
CA THR A 61 58.87 2.38 13.46
C THR A 61 58.04 3.48 12.81
N THR A 62 57.42 3.19 11.66
CA THR A 62 56.50 4.09 10.94
C THR A 62 55.08 4.08 11.50
N ALA A 63 54.75 3.17 12.44
CA ALA A 63 53.43 3.12 13.06
C ALA A 63 53.17 4.39 13.87
N LEU A 64 51.98 4.98 13.69
CA LEU A 64 51.52 6.13 14.47
C LEU A 64 51.03 5.72 15.86
N GLY A 65 50.59 4.47 15.98
CA GLY A 65 50.19 3.86 17.23
C GLY A 65 49.90 2.37 17.04
N SER A 66 49.78 1.67 18.16
CA SER A 66 49.50 0.24 18.20
C SER A 66 48.64 -0.12 19.39
N PHE A 67 47.87 -1.19 19.27
CA PHE A 67 46.92 -1.66 20.26
C PHE A 67 46.97 -3.18 20.35
N ASP A 68 46.90 -3.71 21.56
CA ASP A 68 46.70 -5.14 21.73
C ASP A 68 45.25 -5.50 21.43
N VAL A 69 45.03 -6.35 20.43
CA VAL A 69 43.69 -6.81 20.01
C VAL A 69 43.47 -8.29 20.35
N SER A 70 44.36 -8.90 21.12
CA SER A 70 44.21 -10.29 21.54
C SER A 70 43.11 -10.53 22.55
N GLU A 71 42.63 -11.78 22.59
CA GLU A 71 41.69 -12.25 23.62
C GLU A 71 42.24 -12.02 25.03
N GLY A 72 41.57 -11.17 25.81
CA GLY A 72 41.97 -10.83 27.17
C GLY A 72 43.23 -9.97 27.28
N LYS A 73 43.64 -9.27 26.21
CA LYS A 73 44.84 -8.39 26.18
C LYS A 73 46.12 -9.13 26.61
N LYS A 74 46.35 -10.30 26.02
CA LYS A 74 47.47 -11.20 26.30
C LYS A 74 48.75 -10.82 25.53
N GLY A 75 48.71 -9.79 24.69
CA GLY A 75 49.85 -9.31 23.92
C GLY A 75 50.27 -10.20 22.75
N ASN A 76 49.46 -11.18 22.33
CA ASN A 76 49.83 -12.12 21.27
C ASN A 76 49.23 -11.78 19.89
N VAL A 77 48.36 -10.78 19.80
CA VAL A 77 47.88 -10.19 18.55
C VAL A 77 47.86 -8.67 18.70
N ILE A 78 48.66 -7.98 17.90
CA ILE A 78 48.80 -6.54 17.96
C ILE A 78 48.31 -5.94 16.64
N ALA A 79 47.48 -4.92 16.74
CA ALA A 79 47.13 -4.07 15.61
C ALA A 79 47.95 -2.78 15.66
N TRP A 80 48.36 -2.27 14.51
CA TRP A 80 48.95 -0.94 14.39
C TRP A 80 48.45 -0.25 13.15
N TYR A 81 48.65 1.06 13.10
CA TYR A 81 48.19 1.88 11.99
C TYR A 81 49.24 2.88 11.51
N THR A 82 49.23 3.13 10.20
CA THR A 82 50.06 4.12 9.51
C THR A 82 49.18 5.09 8.73
N LYS A 83 49.71 6.24 8.29
CA LYS A 83 48.99 7.08 7.33
C LYS A 83 48.79 6.31 6.02
N ASN A 84 47.60 6.39 5.45
CA ASN A 84 47.35 5.84 4.13
C ASN A 84 48.13 6.64 3.07
N ALA A 85 48.74 5.94 2.12
CA ALA A 85 49.59 6.54 1.11
C ALA A 85 48.81 7.40 0.09
N ALA A 86 47.54 7.06 -0.18
CA ALA A 86 46.70 7.75 -1.16
C ALA A 86 45.91 8.92 -0.54
N ASP A 87 45.46 8.78 0.72
CA ASP A 87 44.80 9.83 1.48
C ASP A 87 45.42 9.97 2.88
N PRO A 88 46.25 11.00 3.12
CA PRO A 88 46.90 11.22 4.41
C PRO A 88 45.95 11.46 5.60
N ASN A 89 44.65 11.69 5.37
CA ASN A 89 43.64 11.79 6.43
C ASN A 89 43.07 10.43 6.86
N MET A 90 43.42 9.37 6.12
CA MET A 90 42.99 8.00 6.35
C MET A 90 44.15 7.16 6.89
N TYR A 91 43.83 5.98 7.43
CA TYR A 91 44.77 5.07 8.06
C TYR A 91 44.77 3.70 7.38
N ASP A 92 45.97 3.12 7.25
CA ASP A 92 46.16 1.71 6.94
C ASP A 92 46.37 0.95 8.24
N VAL A 93 45.58 -0.09 8.46
CA VAL A 93 45.64 -0.93 9.67
C VAL A 93 46.21 -2.30 9.33
N VAL A 94 47.18 -2.74 10.12
CA VAL A 94 47.71 -4.09 10.08
C VAL A 94 47.40 -4.77 11.41
N ILE A 95 46.81 -5.96 11.36
CA ILE A 95 46.57 -6.83 12.51
C ILE A 95 47.53 -8.01 12.39
N SER A 96 48.42 -8.19 13.37
CA SER A 96 49.52 -9.14 13.25
C SER A 96 49.70 -10.01 14.48
N ALA A 97 50.14 -11.25 14.25
CA ALA A 97 50.48 -12.25 15.26
C ALA A 97 51.70 -13.08 14.81
N TYR A 98 52.22 -13.94 15.67
CA TYR A 98 53.16 -14.98 15.27
C TYR A 98 52.38 -16.15 14.64
N GLY A 99 52.10 -16.06 13.33
CA GLY A 99 51.22 -16.95 12.59
C GLY A 99 49.92 -16.28 12.13
N LYS A 100 49.09 -17.02 11.38
CA LYS A 100 47.82 -16.48 10.84
C LYS A 100 46.89 -16.02 11.97
N VAL A 101 46.31 -14.83 11.78
CA VAL A 101 45.37 -14.21 12.71
C VAL A 101 44.03 -14.95 12.65
N LYS A 102 43.48 -15.35 13.80
CA LYS A 102 42.19 -16.04 13.89
C LYS A 102 41.27 -15.33 14.88
N THR A 103 39.98 -15.23 14.56
CA THR A 103 38.92 -14.81 15.50
C THR A 103 38.02 -15.98 15.89
N ARG A 104 37.35 -15.86 17.04
CA ARG A 104 36.25 -16.76 17.44
C ARG A 104 34.97 -16.49 16.64
N ASN A 105 34.71 -15.22 16.32
CA ASN A 105 33.54 -14.79 15.56
C ASN A 105 33.95 -13.73 14.53
N ALA A 106 33.53 -13.88 13.28
CA ALA A 106 33.73 -12.88 12.23
C ALA A 106 32.50 -12.00 11.99
N ASP A 107 31.43 -12.16 12.79
CA ASP A 107 30.29 -11.25 12.72
C ASP A 107 30.71 -9.82 13.02
N SER A 108 30.18 -8.87 12.25
CA SER A 108 30.44 -7.44 12.40
C SER A 108 31.91 -7.01 12.26
N LEU A 109 32.80 -7.85 11.73
CA LEU A 109 34.25 -7.65 11.75
C LEU A 109 34.72 -6.26 11.29
N PHE A 110 34.10 -5.71 10.25
CA PHE A 110 34.35 -4.38 9.68
C PHE A 110 33.06 -3.55 9.53
N ALA A 111 32.04 -3.87 10.32
CA ALA A 111 30.78 -3.14 10.28
C ALA A 111 31.01 -1.65 10.57
N ASP A 112 30.36 -0.80 9.78
CA ASP A 112 30.39 0.67 9.91
C ASP A 112 31.76 1.33 9.67
N PHE A 113 32.73 0.60 9.10
CA PHE A 113 33.99 1.19 8.63
C PHE A 113 33.72 1.91 7.30
N THR A 114 33.07 3.07 7.37
CA THR A 114 32.50 3.77 6.21
C THR A 114 33.56 4.25 5.21
N GLY A 115 34.80 4.48 5.67
CA GLY A 115 35.94 4.85 4.84
C GLY A 115 36.79 3.69 4.31
N LEU A 116 36.48 2.45 4.70
CA LEU A 116 37.23 1.26 4.30
C LEU A 116 37.14 1.07 2.79
N THR A 117 38.28 1.01 2.10
CA THR A 117 38.38 0.78 0.65
C THR A 117 38.87 -0.63 0.32
N ASP A 118 39.79 -1.19 1.10
CA ASP A 118 40.45 -2.46 0.78
C ASP A 118 40.65 -3.36 2.01
N VAL A 119 40.38 -4.66 1.86
CA VAL A 119 40.67 -5.68 2.88
C VAL A 119 41.45 -6.84 2.27
N ASP A 120 42.48 -7.30 3.00
CA ASP A 120 43.29 -8.46 2.61
C ASP A 120 43.27 -9.56 3.69
N PHE A 121 42.69 -10.72 3.35
CA PHE A 121 42.56 -11.89 4.21
C PHE A 121 43.69 -12.94 4.08
N THR A 122 44.77 -12.69 3.32
CA THR A 122 45.84 -13.68 3.05
C THR A 122 46.37 -14.38 4.31
N ASN A 123 46.59 -13.62 5.40
CA ASN A 123 47.07 -14.14 6.68
C ASN A 123 45.98 -14.25 7.75
N PHE A 124 44.71 -14.32 7.33
CA PHE A 124 43.59 -14.59 8.21
C PHE A 124 43.22 -16.07 8.15
N ASN A 125 42.96 -16.68 9.30
CA ASN A 125 42.56 -18.07 9.41
C ASN A 125 41.05 -18.18 9.65
N GLY A 126 40.32 -18.51 8.58
CA GLY A 126 38.86 -18.73 8.62
C GLY A 126 38.42 -20.09 9.17
N LYS A 127 39.35 -21.02 9.43
CA LYS A 127 39.01 -22.40 9.82
C LYS A 127 38.19 -22.45 11.09
N GLY A 128 36.98 -23.00 10.99
CA GLY A 128 36.04 -23.16 12.11
C GLY A 128 35.22 -21.91 12.45
N ILE A 129 35.28 -20.86 11.63
CA ILE A 129 34.35 -19.73 11.72
C ILE A 129 33.02 -20.16 11.11
N ASN A 130 31.93 -20.02 11.89
CA ASN A 130 30.60 -20.46 11.47
C ASN A 130 29.77 -19.34 10.86
N SER A 131 30.18 -18.07 10.96
CA SER A 131 29.38 -16.93 10.50
C SER A 131 30.26 -15.72 10.17
N PHE A 132 29.88 -15.02 9.10
CA PHE A 132 30.43 -13.72 8.67
C PHE A 132 29.34 -12.65 8.60
N ARG A 133 28.28 -12.84 9.41
CA ARG A 133 27.09 -12.01 9.38
C ARG A 133 27.49 -10.55 9.57
N ASN A 134 26.91 -9.67 8.75
CA ASN A 134 27.13 -8.22 8.79
C ASN A 134 28.59 -7.74 8.87
N SER A 135 29.56 -8.55 8.45
CA SER A 135 30.99 -8.27 8.60
C SER A 135 31.48 -7.09 7.77
N PHE A 136 30.79 -6.72 6.69
CA PHE A 136 31.06 -5.56 5.84
C PHE A 136 29.85 -4.62 5.77
N LYS A 137 28.94 -4.67 6.74
CA LYS A 137 27.76 -3.81 6.77
C LYS A 137 28.18 -2.34 6.80
N ASN A 138 27.50 -1.50 6.02
CA ASN A 138 27.71 -0.04 5.95
C ASN A 138 29.14 0.39 5.55
N THR A 139 29.90 -0.47 4.87
CA THR A 139 31.23 -0.14 4.33
C THR A 139 31.11 0.65 3.02
N LYS A 140 30.66 1.90 3.12
CA LYS A 140 30.25 2.75 1.98
C LYS A 140 31.34 3.06 0.95
N SER A 141 32.61 2.94 1.34
CA SER A 141 33.77 3.20 0.48
C SER A 141 34.44 1.93 -0.03
N LEU A 142 33.94 0.73 0.33
CA LEU A 142 34.60 -0.54 0.03
C LEU A 142 34.70 -0.73 -1.48
N LYS A 143 35.88 -1.12 -1.96
CA LYS A 143 36.16 -1.35 -3.38
C LYS A 143 36.64 -2.76 -3.62
N ASN A 144 37.58 -3.24 -2.80
CA ASN A 144 38.26 -4.51 -3.06
C ASN A 144 38.34 -5.38 -1.80
N ILE A 145 38.20 -6.68 -2.01
CA ILE A 145 38.46 -7.70 -0.99
C ILE A 145 39.36 -8.74 -1.63
N ASN A 146 40.56 -8.91 -1.07
CA ASN A 146 41.41 -10.04 -1.37
C ASN A 146 41.09 -11.16 -0.38
N TRP A 147 40.47 -12.25 -0.86
CA TRP A 147 40.12 -13.39 -0.02
C TRP A 147 41.32 -14.23 0.42
N GLY A 148 42.44 -14.19 -0.30
CA GLY A 148 43.71 -14.77 0.16
C GLY A 148 43.66 -16.27 0.55
N GLY A 149 42.74 -17.05 -0.02
CA GLY A 149 42.52 -18.46 0.34
C GLY A 149 41.78 -18.68 1.67
N LEU A 150 40.93 -17.73 2.08
CA LEU A 150 40.11 -17.81 3.28
C LEU A 150 39.28 -19.11 3.34
N ASP A 151 39.56 -19.95 4.34
CA ASP A 151 38.78 -21.15 4.64
C ASP A 151 37.39 -20.76 5.15
N THR A 152 36.36 -21.05 4.33
CA THR A 152 34.94 -20.78 4.62
C THR A 152 34.13 -22.07 4.77
N SER A 153 34.79 -23.24 4.83
CA SER A 153 34.15 -24.58 4.82
C SER A 153 33.28 -24.91 6.05
N SER A 154 33.31 -24.06 7.08
CA SER A 154 32.45 -24.16 8.27
C SER A 154 31.36 -23.09 8.32
N VAL A 155 31.35 -22.12 7.41
CA VAL A 155 30.44 -20.98 7.45
C VAL A 155 29.01 -21.43 7.13
N GLN A 156 28.08 -21.02 7.98
CA GLN A 156 26.66 -21.32 7.88
C GLN A 156 25.82 -20.10 7.50
N SER A 157 26.31 -18.88 7.76
CA SER A 157 25.59 -17.64 7.43
C SER A 157 26.52 -16.54 6.89
N PHE A 158 26.10 -15.95 5.78
CA PHE A 158 26.58 -14.69 5.23
C PHE A 158 25.49 -13.58 5.33
N GLY A 159 24.50 -13.75 6.22
CA GLY A 159 23.39 -12.82 6.34
C GLY A 159 23.86 -11.38 6.57
N ILE A 160 23.25 -10.42 5.88
CA ILE A 160 23.53 -8.98 6.05
C ILE A 160 25.01 -8.60 5.78
N MET A 161 25.85 -9.51 5.27
CA MET A 161 27.32 -9.34 5.21
C MET A 161 27.73 -8.02 4.57
N PHE A 162 27.10 -7.66 3.45
CA PHE A 162 27.37 -6.46 2.66
C PHE A 162 26.20 -5.47 2.67
N LEU A 163 25.32 -5.51 3.68
CA LEU A 163 24.20 -4.59 3.77
C LEU A 163 24.68 -3.13 3.74
N GLY A 164 24.24 -2.34 2.77
CA GLY A 164 24.66 -0.94 2.63
C GLY A 164 26.14 -0.75 2.28
N SER A 165 26.81 -1.78 1.76
CA SER A 165 28.21 -1.69 1.31
C SER A 165 28.30 -0.92 -0.01
N GLY A 166 29.40 -0.18 -0.19
CA GLY A 166 29.71 0.54 -1.43
C GLY A 166 30.44 -0.30 -2.48
N ILE A 167 30.62 -1.60 -2.25
CA ILE A 167 31.34 -2.49 -3.15
C ILE A 167 30.67 -2.57 -4.52
N LYS A 168 31.47 -2.36 -5.56
CA LYS A 168 31.00 -2.27 -6.94
C LYS A 168 31.08 -3.60 -7.68
N ASN A 169 32.23 -4.24 -7.62
CA ASN A 169 32.51 -5.51 -8.27
C ASN A 169 32.97 -6.47 -7.19
N LEU A 170 32.32 -7.63 -7.10
CA LEU A 170 32.61 -8.62 -6.07
C LEU A 170 32.73 -10.00 -6.70
N ASP A 171 33.89 -10.62 -6.49
CA ASP A 171 34.10 -12.02 -6.81
C ASP A 171 34.09 -12.82 -5.52
N MET A 172 33.21 -13.82 -5.41
CA MET A 172 33.17 -14.76 -4.27
C MET A 172 33.34 -16.21 -4.71
N SER A 173 33.73 -16.45 -5.98
CA SER A 173 33.85 -17.78 -6.58
C SER A 173 34.91 -18.67 -5.90
N SER A 174 35.88 -18.06 -5.21
CA SER A 174 36.92 -18.79 -4.46
C SER A 174 36.49 -19.25 -3.06
N LEU A 175 35.30 -18.89 -2.60
CA LEU A 175 34.81 -19.24 -1.26
C LEU A 175 34.01 -20.53 -1.27
N ASP A 176 34.05 -21.27 -0.17
CA ASP A 176 33.28 -22.49 0.04
C ASP A 176 31.93 -22.16 0.68
N TRP A 177 30.86 -22.44 -0.06
CA TRP A 177 29.47 -22.22 0.37
C TRP A 177 28.75 -23.51 0.76
N SER A 178 29.46 -24.64 0.80
CA SER A 178 28.82 -25.97 0.91
C SER A 178 28.00 -26.17 2.19
N LYS A 179 28.22 -25.35 3.23
CA LYS A 179 27.45 -25.34 4.48
C LYS A 179 26.64 -24.06 4.71
N VAL A 180 26.70 -23.10 3.80
CA VAL A 180 25.96 -21.84 3.95
C VAL A 180 24.47 -22.12 3.77
N THR A 181 23.69 -21.75 4.78
CA THR A 181 22.24 -21.95 4.81
C THR A 181 21.48 -20.63 4.68
N ASP A 182 22.10 -19.52 5.08
CA ASP A 182 21.46 -18.21 5.20
C ASP A 182 22.29 -17.10 4.57
N THR A 183 21.73 -16.48 3.53
CA THR A 183 22.25 -15.28 2.86
C THR A 183 21.24 -14.14 2.92
N SER A 184 20.34 -14.17 3.90
CA SER A 184 19.29 -13.16 4.03
C SER A 184 19.87 -11.76 4.12
N SER A 185 19.34 -10.86 3.30
CA SER A 185 19.77 -9.46 3.19
C SER A 185 21.27 -9.26 2.92
N MET A 186 21.99 -10.28 2.43
CA MET A 186 23.45 -10.25 2.29
C MET A 186 23.93 -9.01 1.52
N PHE A 187 23.26 -8.64 0.44
CA PHE A 187 23.56 -7.47 -0.39
C PHE A 187 22.47 -6.40 -0.33
N SER A 188 21.57 -6.44 0.67
CA SER A 188 20.48 -5.47 0.72
C SER A 188 21.04 -4.05 0.87
N ASP A 189 20.51 -3.12 0.07
CA ASP A 189 20.95 -1.73 -0.01
C ASP A 189 22.42 -1.53 -0.43
N ALA A 190 23.08 -2.56 -1.00
CA ALA A 190 24.36 -2.41 -1.71
C ALA A 190 24.12 -1.74 -3.08
N ASP A 191 23.75 -0.47 -3.05
CA ASP A 191 23.22 0.31 -4.17
C ASP A 191 24.23 0.59 -5.30
N LYS A 192 25.52 0.33 -5.04
CA LYS A 192 26.62 0.43 -6.02
C LYS A 192 27.06 -0.91 -6.61
N LEU A 193 26.53 -2.04 -6.14
CA LEU A 193 26.91 -3.37 -6.62
C LEU A 193 26.46 -3.53 -8.07
N GLU A 194 27.43 -3.53 -9.00
CA GLU A 194 27.21 -3.65 -10.44
C GLU A 194 27.46 -5.08 -10.93
N SER A 195 28.46 -5.77 -10.36
CA SER A 195 28.87 -7.10 -10.76
C SER A 195 29.10 -8.02 -9.58
N LEU A 196 28.55 -9.24 -9.65
CA LEU A 196 28.74 -10.31 -8.68
C LEU A 196 29.08 -11.62 -9.40
N ASN A 197 30.28 -12.15 -9.15
CA ASN A 197 30.72 -13.44 -9.66
C ASN A 197 30.56 -14.52 -8.58
N LEU A 198 29.70 -15.50 -8.84
CA LEU A 198 29.48 -16.69 -8.00
C LEU A 198 29.78 -17.99 -8.78
N THR A 199 30.53 -17.92 -9.88
CA THR A 199 30.77 -19.10 -10.72
C THR A 199 31.36 -20.26 -9.90
N GLY A 200 30.74 -21.43 -9.98
CA GLY A 200 31.27 -22.67 -9.39
C GLY A 200 31.06 -22.85 -7.89
N ILE A 201 30.38 -21.93 -7.20
CA ILE A 201 30.08 -22.12 -5.77
C ILE A 201 29.05 -23.25 -5.57
N ASN A 202 29.21 -24.01 -4.48
CA ASN A 202 28.21 -25.01 -4.08
C ASN A 202 27.21 -24.39 -3.11
N THR A 203 25.97 -24.16 -3.55
CA THR A 203 24.89 -23.63 -2.72
C THR A 203 23.78 -24.61 -2.38
N GLU A 204 24.01 -25.92 -2.49
CA GLU A 204 23.00 -26.95 -2.17
C GLU A 204 22.45 -26.83 -0.73
N SER A 205 23.25 -26.30 0.20
CA SER A 205 22.86 -26.04 1.58
C SER A 205 22.02 -24.78 1.80
N LEU A 206 21.83 -23.91 0.79
CA LEU A 206 21.03 -22.70 0.97
C LEU A 206 19.58 -23.03 1.31
N ARG A 207 19.02 -22.27 2.27
CA ARG A 207 17.63 -22.36 2.73
C ARG A 207 16.92 -21.01 2.66
N ASN A 208 17.65 -19.91 2.84
CA ASN A 208 17.08 -18.58 2.97
C ASN A 208 17.85 -17.54 2.14
N ILE A 209 17.18 -16.96 1.14
CA ILE A 209 17.69 -15.84 0.33
C ILE A 209 16.80 -14.59 0.47
N HIS A 210 15.99 -14.53 1.53
CA HIS A 210 15.07 -13.42 1.77
C HIS A 210 15.81 -12.07 1.74
N SER A 211 15.34 -11.13 0.93
CA SER A 211 15.95 -9.81 0.72
C SER A 211 17.41 -9.80 0.24
N MET A 212 17.97 -10.93 -0.24
CA MET A 212 19.40 -11.06 -0.54
C MET A 212 19.95 -9.91 -1.41
N PHE A 213 19.22 -9.50 -2.45
CA PHE A 213 19.58 -8.43 -3.39
C PHE A 213 18.66 -7.21 -3.30
N ARG A 214 17.91 -7.06 -2.20
CA ARG A 214 16.95 -5.96 -2.06
C ARG A 214 17.64 -4.60 -2.25
N ASN A 215 17.08 -3.71 -3.07
CA ASN A 215 17.63 -2.39 -3.39
C ASN A 215 19.07 -2.40 -3.95
N THR A 216 19.50 -3.47 -4.62
CA THR A 216 20.72 -3.45 -5.44
C THR A 216 20.42 -2.72 -6.77
N ARG A 217 20.45 -1.39 -6.73
CA ARG A 217 19.88 -0.52 -7.77
C ARG A 217 20.60 -0.56 -9.12
N VAL A 218 21.81 -1.11 -9.18
CA VAL A 218 22.66 -1.11 -10.39
C VAL A 218 23.23 -2.48 -10.72
N LEU A 219 22.66 -3.56 -10.15
CA LEU A 219 23.12 -4.93 -10.39
C LEU A 219 22.86 -5.32 -11.85
N LYS A 220 23.90 -5.26 -12.67
CA LYS A 220 23.84 -5.52 -14.11
C LYS A 220 24.41 -6.88 -14.47
N HIS A 221 25.45 -7.29 -13.76
CA HIS A 221 26.23 -8.50 -14.06
C HIS A 221 26.07 -9.50 -12.90
N PHE A 222 24.99 -10.26 -12.95
CA PHE A 222 24.71 -11.38 -12.07
C PHE A 222 24.12 -12.51 -12.90
N ASN A 223 24.66 -13.72 -12.78
CA ASN A 223 24.16 -14.91 -13.44
C ASN A 223 23.34 -15.73 -12.43
N PRO A 224 21.99 -15.77 -12.54
CA PRO A 224 21.19 -16.57 -11.61
C PRO A 224 21.55 -18.05 -11.59
N ALA A 225 22.07 -18.61 -12.69
CA ALA A 225 22.47 -20.02 -12.77
C ALA A 225 23.64 -20.39 -11.84
N ASP A 226 24.39 -19.41 -11.34
CA ASP A 226 25.45 -19.63 -10.36
C ASP A 226 24.89 -20.01 -8.96
N LEU A 227 23.60 -19.79 -8.72
CA LEU A 227 22.92 -20.17 -7.47
C LEU A 227 22.01 -21.38 -7.68
N ASN A 228 22.36 -22.50 -7.05
CA ASN A 228 21.42 -23.60 -6.81
C ASN A 228 20.47 -23.23 -5.65
N VAL A 229 19.18 -23.14 -5.94
CA VAL A 229 18.12 -22.75 -5.00
C VAL A 229 17.15 -23.89 -4.65
N SER A 230 17.44 -25.14 -5.04
CA SER A 230 16.53 -26.30 -4.90
C SER A 230 16.15 -26.68 -3.47
N ASN A 231 16.83 -26.10 -2.48
CA ASN A 231 16.51 -26.27 -1.06
C ASN A 231 16.06 -24.98 -0.36
N VAL A 232 15.93 -23.88 -1.10
CA VAL A 232 15.46 -22.60 -0.56
C VAL A 232 13.96 -22.68 -0.27
N THR A 233 13.56 -22.16 0.89
CA THR A 233 12.15 -22.11 1.30
C THR A 233 11.60 -20.69 1.40
N SER A 234 12.47 -19.66 1.43
CA SER A 234 12.09 -18.25 1.52
C SER A 234 12.86 -17.39 0.51
N MET A 235 12.12 -16.72 -0.37
CA MET A 235 12.63 -15.79 -1.40
C MET A 235 11.95 -14.42 -1.33
N GLY A 236 11.22 -14.12 -0.25
CA GLY A 236 10.56 -12.84 -0.06
C GLY A 236 11.53 -11.68 -0.22
N TYR A 237 11.15 -10.66 -1.00
CA TYR A 237 11.96 -9.48 -1.31
C TYR A 237 13.33 -9.76 -1.96
N ALA A 238 13.64 -10.98 -2.41
CA ALA A 238 14.99 -11.37 -2.81
C ALA A 238 15.61 -10.40 -3.85
N PHE A 239 14.81 -9.88 -4.79
CA PHE A 239 15.21 -8.89 -5.79
C PHE A 239 14.37 -7.60 -5.73
N ALA A 240 13.68 -7.33 -4.62
CA ALA A 240 12.84 -6.13 -4.51
C ALA A 240 13.69 -4.85 -4.69
N GLY A 241 13.32 -3.96 -5.60
CA GLY A 241 14.08 -2.73 -5.85
C GLY A 241 15.39 -2.92 -6.63
N THR A 242 15.67 -4.13 -7.15
CA THR A 242 16.85 -4.39 -7.98
C THR A 242 16.74 -3.66 -9.31
N GLY A 243 17.81 -3.02 -9.74
CA GLY A 243 17.90 -2.32 -11.03
C GLY A 243 19.22 -2.63 -11.74
N GLY A 244 19.53 -1.94 -12.83
CA GLY A 244 20.75 -2.09 -13.62
C GLY A 244 20.65 -3.07 -14.79
N ALA A 245 20.02 -4.22 -14.60
CA ALA A 245 19.74 -5.18 -15.68
C ALA A 245 18.35 -4.94 -16.31
N GLU A 246 18.25 -5.09 -17.63
CA GLU A 246 16.96 -5.06 -18.34
C GLU A 246 16.26 -6.44 -18.35
N SER A 247 17.01 -7.51 -18.12
CA SER A 247 16.50 -8.88 -18.15
C SER A 247 17.31 -9.81 -17.27
N TYR A 248 16.66 -10.81 -16.69
CA TYR A 248 17.30 -11.94 -16.03
C TYR A 248 16.72 -13.27 -16.53
N ASP A 249 17.59 -14.28 -16.60
CA ASP A 249 17.18 -15.66 -16.83
C ASP A 249 17.22 -16.47 -15.54
N PHE A 250 16.05 -16.81 -15.00
CA PHE A 250 15.89 -17.64 -13.82
C PHE A 250 15.37 -19.05 -14.14
N SER A 251 15.31 -19.44 -15.41
CA SER A 251 14.72 -20.73 -15.82
C SER A 251 15.46 -21.95 -15.26
N SER A 252 16.72 -21.80 -14.83
CA SER A 252 17.50 -22.86 -14.19
C SER A 252 17.15 -23.10 -12.72
N TRP A 253 16.33 -22.24 -12.10
CA TRP A 253 16.02 -22.35 -10.68
C TRP A 253 14.92 -23.37 -10.40
N ASP A 254 15.24 -24.36 -9.56
CA ASP A 254 14.23 -25.20 -8.91
C ASP A 254 13.67 -24.46 -7.68
N VAL A 255 12.47 -23.92 -7.83
CA VAL A 255 11.75 -23.20 -6.77
C VAL A 255 10.67 -24.05 -6.07
N SER A 256 10.67 -25.36 -6.31
CA SER A 256 9.60 -26.29 -5.84
C SER A 256 9.42 -26.36 -4.33
N LYS A 257 10.39 -25.89 -3.53
CA LYS A 257 10.32 -25.85 -2.06
C LYS A 257 10.05 -24.46 -1.48
N VAL A 258 10.00 -23.43 -2.32
CA VAL A 258 9.81 -22.05 -1.87
C VAL A 258 8.36 -21.84 -1.43
N ARG A 259 8.19 -21.28 -0.23
CA ARG A 259 6.87 -21.01 0.37
C ARG A 259 6.49 -19.53 0.33
N ASP A 260 7.48 -18.64 0.33
CA ASP A 260 7.30 -17.18 0.32
C ASP A 260 8.00 -16.55 -0.88
N PHE A 261 7.20 -16.05 -1.82
CA PHE A 261 7.60 -15.27 -2.99
C PHE A 261 7.24 -13.78 -2.85
N SER A 262 6.78 -13.35 -1.67
CA SER A 262 6.22 -12.00 -1.50
C SER A 262 7.24 -10.92 -1.85
N ASN A 263 6.81 -9.91 -2.60
CA ASN A 263 7.66 -8.82 -3.08
C ASN A 263 8.93 -9.25 -3.84
N MET A 264 9.09 -10.50 -4.29
CA MET A 264 10.36 -11.01 -4.81
C MET A 264 10.98 -10.10 -5.89
N PHE A 265 10.18 -9.60 -6.82
CA PHE A 265 10.59 -8.67 -7.89
C PHE A 265 9.96 -7.27 -7.74
N GLY A 266 9.34 -6.99 -6.59
CA GLY A 266 8.59 -5.77 -6.38
C GLY A 266 9.47 -4.52 -6.50
N SER A 267 8.97 -3.48 -7.16
CA SER A 267 9.68 -2.21 -7.38
C SER A 267 10.99 -2.31 -8.17
N ALA A 268 11.19 -3.32 -9.01
CA ALA A 268 12.32 -3.40 -9.92
C ALA A 268 12.12 -2.45 -11.12
N PRO A 269 12.81 -1.29 -11.20
CA PRO A 269 12.44 -0.23 -12.13
C PRO A 269 12.89 -0.52 -13.57
N ASP A 270 14.02 -1.23 -13.74
CA ASP A 270 14.71 -1.34 -15.03
C ASP A 270 14.32 -2.58 -15.83
N LEU A 271 13.77 -3.61 -15.16
CA LEU A 271 13.42 -4.87 -15.81
C LEU A 271 12.33 -4.69 -16.86
N LYS A 272 12.63 -5.21 -18.06
CA LYS A 272 11.73 -5.34 -19.21
C LYS A 272 11.29 -6.77 -19.46
N SER A 273 12.07 -7.76 -19.01
CA SER A 273 11.72 -9.17 -19.13
C SER A 273 12.29 -10.02 -17.98
N LEU A 274 11.62 -11.13 -17.71
CA LEU A 274 12.04 -12.16 -16.75
C LEU A 274 11.77 -13.52 -17.39
N ASN A 275 12.78 -14.37 -17.53
CA ASN A 275 12.56 -15.77 -17.92
C ASN A 275 12.30 -16.61 -16.65
N LEU A 276 11.04 -16.98 -16.44
CA LEU A 276 10.55 -17.80 -15.32
C LEU A 276 10.05 -19.18 -15.80
N THR A 277 10.47 -19.58 -17.01
CA THR A 277 10.02 -20.83 -17.64
C THR A 277 10.42 -22.02 -16.78
N GLY A 278 9.51 -22.97 -16.58
CA GLY A 278 9.76 -24.20 -15.84
C GLY A 278 9.62 -24.12 -14.32
N TRP A 279 9.32 -22.94 -13.76
CA TRP A 279 9.13 -22.79 -12.31
C TRP A 279 7.91 -23.59 -11.80
N ASP A 280 8.16 -24.53 -10.90
CA ASP A 280 7.12 -25.15 -10.07
C ASP A 280 6.91 -24.34 -8.80
N VAL A 281 5.84 -23.53 -8.77
CA VAL A 281 5.47 -22.69 -7.62
C VAL A 281 4.45 -23.34 -6.68
N SER A 282 4.20 -24.65 -6.83
CA SER A 282 3.10 -25.34 -6.14
C SER A 282 3.21 -25.32 -4.62
N SER A 283 4.42 -25.25 -4.05
CA SER A 283 4.64 -25.10 -2.59
C SER A 283 4.44 -23.67 -2.07
N GLY A 284 4.33 -22.69 -2.96
CA GLY A 284 4.18 -21.28 -2.62
C GLY A 284 2.85 -21.04 -1.90
N THR A 285 2.91 -20.35 -0.76
CA THR A 285 1.73 -19.93 0.01
C THR A 285 1.47 -18.44 -0.08
N ASN A 286 2.50 -17.63 -0.32
CA ASN A 286 2.42 -16.18 -0.33
C ASN A 286 3.06 -15.61 -1.60
N PHE A 287 2.23 -15.01 -2.47
CA PHE A 287 2.66 -14.31 -3.70
C PHE A 287 2.37 -12.81 -3.63
N SER A 288 2.06 -12.30 -2.43
CA SER A 288 1.65 -10.91 -2.26
C SER A 288 2.72 -9.98 -2.81
N TYR A 289 2.32 -9.08 -3.69
CA TYR A 289 3.19 -8.06 -4.27
C TYR A 289 4.39 -8.55 -5.08
N MET A 290 4.42 -9.83 -5.49
CA MET A 290 5.58 -10.43 -6.16
C MET A 290 6.09 -9.62 -7.36
N PHE A 291 5.19 -9.05 -8.15
CA PHE A 291 5.44 -8.27 -9.37
C PHE A 291 4.83 -6.87 -9.31
N GLN A 292 4.76 -6.25 -8.12
CA GLN A 292 4.24 -4.88 -8.00
C GLN A 292 5.27 -3.85 -8.48
N ARG A 293 4.82 -2.71 -9.04
CA ARG A 293 5.68 -1.53 -9.30
C ARG A 293 6.89 -1.79 -10.20
N MET A 294 6.81 -2.73 -11.13
CA MET A 294 7.83 -2.95 -12.14
C MET A 294 7.80 -1.83 -13.19
N GLY A 295 8.85 -1.03 -13.25
CA GLY A 295 8.84 0.26 -13.96
C GLY A 295 8.78 0.14 -15.48
N ASN A 296 9.43 -0.87 -16.04
CA ASN A 296 9.60 -1.03 -17.49
C ASN A 296 9.01 -2.31 -18.08
N MET A 297 8.32 -3.13 -17.28
CA MET A 297 7.69 -4.37 -17.76
C MET A 297 6.47 -4.06 -18.62
N GLU A 298 6.45 -4.57 -19.86
CA GLU A 298 5.29 -4.44 -20.76
C GLU A 298 4.46 -5.73 -20.84
N GLU A 299 5.11 -6.88 -20.79
CA GLU A 299 4.44 -8.19 -20.75
C GLU A 299 5.05 -9.05 -19.66
N LEU A 300 4.20 -9.73 -18.90
CA LEU A 300 4.64 -10.70 -17.90
C LEU A 300 4.08 -12.07 -18.22
N ASP A 301 4.97 -13.04 -18.38
CA ASP A 301 4.62 -14.44 -18.61
C ASP A 301 4.79 -15.25 -17.32
N VAL A 302 3.66 -15.68 -16.75
CA VAL A 302 3.59 -16.58 -15.60
C VAL A 302 2.81 -17.85 -15.96
N SER A 303 2.82 -18.24 -17.24
CA SER A 303 2.09 -19.42 -17.72
C SER A 303 2.58 -20.75 -17.11
N SER A 304 3.80 -20.79 -16.57
CA SER A 304 4.29 -21.95 -15.82
C SER A 304 3.70 -22.07 -14.42
N PHE A 305 3.05 -21.01 -13.89
CA PHE A 305 2.69 -20.95 -12.48
C PHE A 305 1.40 -21.73 -12.18
N HIS A 306 1.52 -22.72 -11.28
CA HIS A 306 0.40 -23.51 -10.75
C HIS A 306 0.33 -23.39 -9.22
N PRO A 307 -0.11 -22.23 -8.67
CA PRO A 307 0.03 -21.90 -7.25
C PRO A 307 -1.06 -22.53 -6.36
N VAL A 308 -1.21 -23.86 -6.42
CA VAL A 308 -2.27 -24.65 -5.74
C VAL A 308 -2.31 -24.51 -4.21
N ASN A 309 -1.24 -24.02 -3.59
CA ASN A 309 -1.16 -23.76 -2.15
C ASN A 309 -1.21 -22.27 -1.77
N ALA A 310 -1.37 -21.35 -2.73
CA ALA A 310 -1.46 -19.93 -2.46
C ALA A 310 -2.68 -19.59 -1.59
N THR A 311 -2.45 -18.84 -0.53
CA THR A 311 -3.52 -18.28 0.31
C THR A 311 -3.69 -16.78 0.08
N SER A 312 -2.67 -16.10 -0.43
CA SER A 312 -2.67 -14.65 -0.69
C SER A 312 -2.00 -14.31 -2.03
N THR A 313 -2.71 -13.54 -2.85
CA THR A 313 -2.22 -12.91 -4.09
C THR A 313 -2.38 -11.39 -4.06
N ILE A 314 -2.46 -10.81 -2.86
CA ILE A 314 -2.67 -9.37 -2.63
C ILE A 314 -1.67 -8.56 -3.44
N GLY A 315 -2.17 -7.65 -4.28
CA GLY A 315 -1.34 -6.75 -5.08
C GLY A 315 -0.28 -7.45 -5.94
N MET A 316 -0.45 -8.72 -6.31
CA MET A 316 0.59 -9.49 -7.00
C MET A 316 1.12 -8.77 -8.25
N PHE A 317 0.25 -8.08 -8.99
CA PHE A 317 0.56 -7.39 -10.25
C PHE A 317 0.20 -5.90 -10.22
N GLN A 318 0.12 -5.25 -9.05
CA GLN A 318 -0.36 -3.87 -8.97
C GLN A 318 0.69 -2.81 -9.33
N PHE A 319 0.22 -1.60 -9.67
CA PHE A 319 1.04 -0.40 -9.87
C PHE A 319 2.13 -0.54 -10.94
N ASN A 320 1.92 -1.32 -12.00
CA ASN A 320 2.86 -1.44 -13.10
C ASN A 320 2.52 -0.42 -14.21
N PRO A 321 3.28 0.69 -14.34
CA PRO A 321 2.91 1.82 -15.19
C PRO A 321 2.95 1.52 -16.69
N LYS A 322 3.61 0.44 -17.12
CA LYS A 322 3.78 0.07 -18.54
C LYS A 322 3.22 -1.31 -18.90
N LEU A 323 2.68 -2.05 -17.92
CA LEU A 323 2.22 -3.42 -18.13
C LEU A 323 0.98 -3.41 -19.02
N LYS A 324 1.07 -4.07 -20.18
CA LYS A 324 0.02 -4.17 -21.19
C LYS A 324 -0.67 -5.53 -21.16
N LYS A 325 0.05 -6.58 -20.74
CA LYS A 325 -0.42 -7.96 -20.79
C LYS A 325 0.14 -8.82 -19.67
N ILE A 326 -0.72 -9.70 -19.14
CA ILE A 326 -0.32 -10.79 -18.25
C ILE A 326 -0.76 -12.11 -18.89
N LYS A 327 0.14 -13.09 -19.00
CA LYS A 327 -0.16 -14.41 -19.55
C LYS A 327 -0.29 -15.43 -18.42
N PHE A 328 -1.46 -16.05 -18.33
CA PHE A 328 -1.76 -17.17 -17.44
C PHE A 328 -1.92 -18.47 -18.24
N ASN A 329 -1.72 -19.60 -17.56
CA ASN A 329 -2.19 -20.90 -18.01
C ASN A 329 -2.49 -21.77 -16.78
N ASN A 330 -3.75 -22.20 -16.62
CA ASN A 330 -4.18 -23.02 -15.48
C ASN A 330 -3.79 -22.47 -14.08
N PHE A 331 -3.87 -21.15 -13.90
CA PHE A 331 -3.45 -20.46 -12.68
C PHE A 331 -4.39 -20.77 -11.50
N ASP A 332 -4.10 -21.83 -10.75
CA ASP A 332 -4.98 -22.35 -9.68
C ASP A 332 -4.95 -21.48 -8.41
N THR A 333 -6.03 -20.73 -8.19
CA THR A 333 -6.24 -19.91 -6.98
C THR A 333 -7.22 -20.50 -5.97
N SER A 334 -7.49 -21.82 -6.02
CA SER A 334 -8.57 -22.47 -5.23
C SER A 334 -8.42 -22.37 -3.71
N LYS A 335 -7.23 -22.00 -3.20
CA LYS A 335 -6.96 -21.77 -1.78
C LYS A 335 -6.79 -20.30 -1.41
N VAL A 336 -6.83 -19.38 -2.38
CA VAL A 336 -6.67 -17.96 -2.14
C VAL A 336 -7.90 -17.42 -1.42
N VAL A 337 -7.68 -16.70 -0.33
CA VAL A 337 -8.75 -16.09 0.48
C VAL A 337 -8.83 -14.57 0.32
N ASN A 338 -7.76 -13.95 -0.17
CA ASN A 338 -7.64 -12.50 -0.35
C ASN A 338 -6.98 -12.17 -1.69
N MET A 339 -7.73 -11.50 -2.57
CA MET A 339 -7.30 -11.01 -3.88
C MET A 339 -7.27 -9.48 -3.94
N ASP A 340 -7.18 -8.80 -2.78
CA ASP A 340 -7.19 -7.35 -2.71
C ASP A 340 -6.11 -6.75 -3.63
N SER A 341 -6.54 -5.81 -4.48
CA SER A 341 -5.68 -5.08 -5.40
C SER A 341 -4.86 -5.95 -6.36
N MET A 342 -5.19 -7.23 -6.59
CA MET A 342 -4.33 -8.18 -7.34
C MET A 342 -3.83 -7.63 -8.67
N PHE A 343 -4.68 -6.91 -9.42
CA PHE A 343 -4.36 -6.28 -10.70
C PHE A 343 -4.42 -4.76 -10.69
N ALA A 344 -4.62 -4.12 -9.54
CA ALA A 344 -4.93 -2.68 -9.48
C ALA A 344 -3.82 -1.76 -10.02
N HIS A 345 -4.23 -0.61 -10.53
CA HIS A 345 -3.38 0.52 -10.93
C HIS A 345 -2.40 0.18 -12.07
N ASN A 346 -2.87 -0.55 -13.08
CA ASN A 346 -2.12 -0.77 -14.32
C ASN A 346 -2.74 0.03 -15.48
N PRO A 347 -2.39 1.32 -15.64
CA PRO A 347 -3.06 2.22 -16.59
C PRO A 347 -2.82 1.89 -18.07
N GLU A 348 -1.89 0.98 -18.38
CA GLU A 348 -1.59 0.52 -19.74
C GLU A 348 -2.13 -0.89 -20.03
N LEU A 349 -2.77 -1.55 -19.06
CA LEU A 349 -3.25 -2.92 -19.18
C LEU A 349 -4.43 -2.99 -20.14
N VAL A 350 -4.29 -3.82 -21.19
CA VAL A 350 -5.29 -3.97 -22.26
C VAL A 350 -5.66 -5.42 -22.54
N ASP A 351 -4.83 -6.37 -22.11
CA ASP A 351 -5.02 -7.81 -22.33
C ASP A 351 -4.86 -8.56 -21.01
N LEU A 352 -6.00 -9.01 -20.46
CA LEU A 352 -6.08 -9.73 -19.20
C LEU A 352 -7.16 -10.80 -19.29
N ASP A 353 -6.75 -12.07 -19.21
CA ASP A 353 -7.65 -13.22 -19.12
C ASP A 353 -7.69 -13.74 -17.67
N VAL A 354 -8.82 -13.58 -16.99
CA VAL A 354 -9.02 -14.08 -15.60
C VAL A 354 -9.91 -15.32 -15.52
N THR A 355 -10.26 -15.91 -16.67
CA THR A 355 -11.23 -17.02 -16.75
C THR A 355 -10.74 -18.33 -16.14
N SER A 356 -9.43 -18.45 -15.89
CA SER A 356 -8.86 -19.60 -15.18
C SER A 356 -8.85 -19.47 -13.65
N LEU A 357 -9.14 -18.28 -13.10
CA LEU A 357 -9.08 -18.05 -11.66
C LEU A 357 -10.21 -18.79 -10.93
N LYS A 358 -9.86 -19.50 -9.85
CA LYS A 358 -10.80 -20.17 -8.96
C LYS A 358 -11.01 -19.32 -7.71
N THR A 359 -12.18 -18.70 -7.58
CA THR A 359 -12.42 -17.67 -6.55
C THR A 359 -13.31 -18.11 -5.39
N GLY A 360 -13.77 -19.37 -5.34
CA GLY A 360 -14.78 -19.82 -4.38
C GLY A 360 -14.43 -19.73 -2.89
N LYS A 361 -13.14 -19.52 -2.54
CA LYS A 361 -12.69 -19.24 -1.16
C LYS A 361 -12.35 -17.77 -0.90
N VAL A 362 -12.39 -16.93 -1.92
CA VAL A 362 -12.02 -15.53 -1.83
C VAL A 362 -13.11 -14.80 -1.05
N THR A 363 -12.70 -14.15 0.04
CA THR A 363 -13.58 -13.34 0.89
C THR A 363 -13.41 -11.85 0.62
N ASN A 364 -12.26 -11.46 0.06
CA ASN A 364 -11.91 -10.08 -0.22
C ASN A 364 -11.52 -9.91 -1.70
N PHE A 365 -12.41 -9.29 -2.47
CA PHE A 365 -12.23 -8.89 -3.87
C PHE A 365 -11.94 -7.38 -4.01
N SER A 366 -11.66 -6.70 -2.90
CA SER A 366 -11.53 -5.24 -2.91
C SER A 366 -10.45 -4.78 -3.88
N ASN A 367 -10.68 -3.66 -4.56
CA ASN A 367 -9.74 -3.01 -5.47
C ASN A 367 -9.20 -3.88 -6.62
N MET A 368 -9.71 -5.09 -6.86
CA MET A 368 -9.03 -6.10 -7.68
C MET A 368 -8.58 -5.59 -9.05
N PHE A 369 -9.40 -4.76 -9.70
CA PHE A 369 -9.15 -4.14 -11.02
C PHE A 369 -9.15 -2.60 -10.98
N ARG A 370 -8.97 -2.02 -9.79
CA ARG A 370 -9.08 -0.58 -9.57
C ARG A 370 -8.08 0.18 -10.45
N ASN A 371 -8.55 1.19 -11.17
CA ASN A 371 -7.76 2.04 -12.09
C ASN A 371 -7.13 1.30 -13.29
N ASP A 372 -7.59 0.09 -13.65
CA ASP A 372 -7.18 -0.59 -14.90
C ASP A 372 -7.98 -0.04 -16.08
N ASN A 373 -7.80 1.26 -16.31
CA ASN A 373 -8.74 2.05 -17.09
C ASN A 373 -8.76 1.72 -18.58
N LYS A 374 -7.74 1.08 -19.16
CA LYS A 374 -7.69 0.74 -20.59
C LYS A 374 -8.30 -0.63 -20.94
N LEU A 375 -8.67 -1.43 -19.95
CA LEU A 375 -9.42 -2.67 -20.19
C LEU A 375 -10.81 -2.33 -20.73
N LYS A 376 -11.11 -2.82 -21.94
CA LYS A 376 -12.43 -2.66 -22.58
C LYS A 376 -13.35 -3.85 -22.33
N VAL A 377 -12.78 -5.04 -22.29
CA VAL A 377 -13.45 -6.31 -22.06
C VAL A 377 -12.74 -6.99 -20.91
N LEU A 378 -13.51 -7.48 -19.95
CA LEU A 378 -13.01 -8.27 -18.83
C LEU A 378 -14.07 -9.32 -18.50
N ASP A 379 -13.77 -10.59 -18.75
CA ASP A 379 -14.67 -11.69 -18.45
C ASP A 379 -14.49 -12.15 -17.00
N VAL A 380 -15.47 -11.84 -16.14
CA VAL A 380 -15.54 -12.27 -14.73
C VAL A 380 -16.68 -13.26 -14.48
N SER A 381 -17.26 -13.83 -15.54
CA SER A 381 -18.45 -14.68 -15.47
C SER A 381 -18.22 -16.02 -14.75
N ASN A 382 -16.96 -16.45 -14.68
CA ASN A 382 -16.50 -17.68 -14.02
C ASN A 382 -16.23 -17.50 -12.52
N PHE A 383 -16.28 -16.27 -11.98
CA PHE A 383 -15.99 -16.04 -10.58
C PHE A 383 -17.09 -16.64 -9.71
N ASP A 384 -16.70 -17.61 -8.89
CA ASP A 384 -17.48 -18.03 -7.73
C ASP A 384 -17.29 -16.99 -6.62
N THR A 385 -18.33 -16.19 -6.38
CA THR A 385 -18.33 -15.12 -5.38
C THR A 385 -19.02 -15.52 -4.08
N SER A 386 -19.43 -16.78 -3.91
CA SER A 386 -20.31 -17.19 -2.79
C SER A 386 -19.67 -16.95 -1.42
N SER A 387 -18.35 -16.91 -1.32
CA SER A 387 -17.61 -16.59 -0.08
C SER A 387 -17.30 -15.08 0.08
N GLY A 388 -17.61 -14.26 -0.92
CA GLY A 388 -17.25 -12.85 -0.98
C GLY A 388 -17.93 -12.00 0.09
N ILE A 389 -17.12 -11.27 0.86
CA ILE A 389 -17.57 -10.34 1.91
C ILE A 389 -17.41 -8.89 1.44
N SER A 390 -16.29 -8.56 0.79
CA SER A 390 -15.97 -7.21 0.34
C SER A 390 -15.68 -7.15 -1.16
N PHE A 391 -16.36 -6.22 -1.83
CA PHE A 391 -16.16 -5.84 -3.23
C PHE A 391 -15.83 -4.33 -3.35
N LEU A 392 -15.31 -3.74 -2.26
CA LEU A 392 -14.92 -2.34 -2.17
C LEU A 392 -14.06 -1.95 -3.39
N GLU A 393 -14.50 -0.96 -4.17
CA GLU A 393 -13.73 -0.39 -5.29
C GLU A 393 -13.26 -1.41 -6.35
N MET A 394 -13.88 -2.60 -6.44
CA MET A 394 -13.40 -3.69 -7.30
C MET A 394 -13.16 -3.28 -8.75
N PHE A 395 -14.06 -2.47 -9.33
CA PHE A 395 -13.97 -1.94 -10.70
C PHE A 395 -13.84 -0.41 -10.72
N TYR A 396 -13.39 0.20 -9.62
CA TYR A 396 -13.28 1.66 -9.50
C TYR A 396 -12.42 2.24 -10.63
N ASN A 397 -12.96 3.23 -11.34
CA ASN A 397 -12.31 3.94 -12.44
C ASN A 397 -11.81 3.04 -13.59
N MET A 398 -12.53 1.95 -13.87
CA MET A 398 -12.43 1.24 -15.15
C MET A 398 -13.18 2.01 -16.25
N SER A 399 -12.69 3.20 -16.60
CA SER A 399 -13.42 4.16 -17.44
C SER A 399 -13.78 3.65 -18.85
N TYR A 400 -13.05 2.69 -19.41
CA TYR A 400 -13.28 2.15 -20.76
C TYR A 400 -13.92 0.76 -20.81
N VAL A 401 -14.21 0.14 -19.65
CA VAL A 401 -14.88 -1.17 -19.65
C VAL A 401 -16.29 -1.02 -20.20
N GLU A 402 -16.64 -1.82 -21.20
CA GLU A 402 -17.93 -1.70 -21.91
C GLU A 402 -18.97 -2.68 -21.37
N GLU A 403 -18.54 -3.85 -20.92
CA GLU A 403 -19.39 -4.97 -20.47
C GLU A 403 -18.72 -5.74 -19.32
N LEU A 404 -19.55 -6.19 -18.38
CA LEU A 404 -19.18 -7.09 -17.28
C LEU A 404 -20.35 -8.07 -17.06
N ASP A 405 -20.08 -9.37 -17.07
CA ASP A 405 -21.09 -10.42 -16.86
C ASP A 405 -21.05 -10.96 -15.42
N PHE A 406 -22.18 -10.85 -14.72
CA PHE A 406 -22.37 -11.29 -13.34
C PHE A 406 -23.36 -12.45 -13.18
N LYS A 407 -23.76 -13.12 -14.28
CA LYS A 407 -24.84 -14.11 -14.29
C LYS A 407 -24.69 -15.22 -13.24
N ASN A 408 -23.46 -15.63 -12.93
CA ASN A 408 -23.17 -16.71 -11.99
C ASN A 408 -22.74 -16.23 -10.59
N TRP A 409 -22.77 -14.92 -10.33
CA TRP A 409 -22.32 -14.38 -9.06
C TRP A 409 -23.35 -14.63 -7.96
N ASP A 410 -22.93 -15.32 -6.90
CA ASP A 410 -23.63 -15.36 -5.62
C ASP A 410 -23.02 -14.31 -4.68
N VAL A 411 -23.76 -13.23 -4.43
CA VAL A 411 -23.34 -12.15 -3.50
C VAL A 411 -24.06 -12.22 -2.15
N SER A 412 -24.67 -13.36 -1.80
CA SER A 412 -25.47 -13.52 -0.57
C SER A 412 -24.69 -13.33 0.74
N ASN A 413 -23.35 -13.36 0.68
CA ASN A 413 -22.45 -13.08 1.79
C ASN A 413 -21.84 -11.66 1.78
N ALA A 414 -22.09 -10.88 0.72
CA ALA A 414 -21.52 -9.55 0.56
C ALA A 414 -22.01 -8.60 1.67
N LYS A 415 -21.07 -7.81 2.20
CA LYS A 415 -21.33 -6.74 3.17
C LYS A 415 -21.01 -5.35 2.62
N ILE A 416 -20.04 -5.28 1.69
CA ILE A 416 -19.47 -4.01 1.22
C ILE A 416 -19.51 -3.97 -0.31
N PHE A 417 -20.29 -3.04 -0.86
CA PHE A 417 -20.31 -2.65 -2.28
C PHE A 417 -19.83 -1.21 -2.49
N GLN A 418 -19.20 -0.60 -1.48
CA GLN A 418 -18.71 0.76 -1.57
C GLN A 418 -17.88 0.96 -2.85
N SER A 419 -18.29 1.95 -3.64
CA SER A 419 -17.61 2.43 -4.85
C SER A 419 -17.32 1.36 -5.91
N MET A 420 -18.04 0.24 -5.91
CA MET A 420 -17.72 -0.93 -6.74
C MET A 420 -17.62 -0.59 -8.24
N PHE A 421 -18.52 0.26 -8.76
CA PHE A 421 -18.58 0.67 -10.16
C PHE A 421 -18.29 2.16 -10.36
N THR A 422 -17.79 2.88 -9.34
CA THR A 422 -17.53 4.32 -9.47
C THR A 422 -16.63 4.61 -10.67
N ASP A 423 -16.95 5.64 -11.45
CA ASP A 423 -16.19 6.04 -12.64
C ASP A 423 -16.13 4.99 -13.78
N CYS A 424 -16.97 3.96 -13.79
CA CYS A 424 -17.16 3.06 -14.95
C CYS A 424 -17.96 3.76 -16.07
N LYS A 425 -17.34 4.72 -16.75
CA LYS A 425 -18.02 5.66 -17.66
C LYS A 425 -18.49 5.08 -18.98
N SER A 426 -17.86 4.02 -19.48
CA SER A 426 -18.20 3.37 -20.76
C SER A 426 -19.09 2.14 -20.62
N LEU A 427 -19.39 1.73 -19.38
CA LEU A 427 -20.19 0.54 -19.11
C LEU A 427 -21.62 0.78 -19.61
N LYS A 428 -22.13 -0.12 -20.46
CA LYS A 428 -23.42 0.09 -21.16
C LYS A 428 -24.62 -0.51 -20.42
N LYS A 429 -24.38 -1.56 -19.62
CA LYS A 429 -25.42 -2.34 -18.94
C LYS A 429 -24.88 -2.94 -17.65
N LEU A 430 -25.78 -3.12 -16.67
CA LEU A 430 -25.55 -3.88 -15.45
C LEU A 430 -26.75 -4.80 -15.20
N GLU A 431 -26.52 -6.12 -15.22
CA GLU A 431 -27.53 -7.13 -14.87
C GLU A 431 -27.34 -7.59 -13.42
N LEU A 432 -28.14 -7.05 -12.50
CA LEU A 432 -27.99 -7.23 -11.04
C LEU A 432 -29.23 -7.85 -10.36
N ASN A 433 -30.22 -8.28 -11.14
CA ASN A 433 -31.54 -8.72 -10.66
C ASN A 433 -31.51 -10.03 -9.85
N GLY A 434 -30.47 -10.86 -10.02
CA GLY A 434 -30.27 -12.10 -9.25
C GLY A 434 -29.57 -11.91 -7.89
N TRP A 435 -29.12 -10.71 -7.56
CA TRP A 435 -28.29 -10.48 -6.37
C TRP A 435 -29.10 -10.51 -5.07
N ASN A 436 -28.69 -11.34 -4.13
CA ASN A 436 -29.19 -11.31 -2.75
C ASN A 436 -28.38 -10.32 -1.91
N THR A 437 -28.93 -9.12 -1.70
CA THR A 437 -28.25 -8.03 -0.96
C THR A 437 -28.56 -7.98 0.54
N SER A 438 -29.25 -8.99 1.09
CA SER A 438 -29.79 -8.94 2.47
C SER A 438 -28.74 -8.71 3.58
N LYS A 439 -27.47 -9.04 3.34
CA LYS A 439 -26.35 -8.83 4.28
C LYS A 439 -25.53 -7.57 4.01
N VAL A 440 -25.81 -6.84 2.93
CA VAL A 440 -25.06 -5.65 2.56
C VAL A 440 -25.34 -4.55 3.57
N THR A 441 -24.28 -3.95 4.09
CA THR A 441 -24.35 -2.82 5.04
C THR A 441 -23.90 -1.50 4.43
N ASP A 442 -23.04 -1.54 3.40
CA ASP A 442 -22.42 -0.37 2.81
C ASP A 442 -22.55 -0.35 1.28
N MET A 443 -23.27 0.64 0.75
CA MET A 443 -23.51 0.86 -0.69
C MET A 443 -23.01 2.25 -1.15
N ARG A 444 -22.14 2.90 -0.37
CA ARG A 444 -21.66 4.26 -0.68
C ARG A 444 -21.06 4.34 -2.06
N SER A 445 -21.40 5.38 -2.82
CA SER A 445 -20.83 5.67 -4.15
C SER A 445 -20.90 4.54 -5.17
N MET A 446 -21.68 3.47 -4.96
CA MET A 446 -21.60 2.23 -5.75
C MET A 446 -21.67 2.46 -7.26
N PHE A 447 -22.51 3.39 -7.72
CA PHE A 447 -22.68 3.76 -9.12
C PHE A 447 -22.26 5.21 -9.42
N ALA A 448 -21.52 5.87 -8.52
CA ALA A 448 -21.15 7.27 -8.70
C ALA A 448 -20.39 7.49 -10.01
N ASN A 449 -20.80 8.50 -10.79
CA ASN A 449 -20.20 8.86 -12.07
C ASN A 449 -20.19 7.74 -13.13
N THR A 450 -21.12 6.78 -13.05
CA THR A 450 -21.36 5.77 -14.10
C THR A 450 -22.24 6.37 -15.21
N THR A 451 -21.62 7.11 -16.12
CA THR A 451 -22.35 7.87 -17.15
C THR A 451 -22.78 7.06 -18.37
N GLY A 452 -22.26 5.84 -18.56
CA GLY A 452 -22.61 4.99 -19.70
C GLY A 452 -23.96 4.28 -19.58
N ILE A 453 -24.55 4.28 -18.37
CA ILE A 453 -25.77 3.55 -18.06
C ILE A 453 -26.94 4.52 -17.86
N GLU A 454 -28.03 4.29 -18.58
CA GLU A 454 -29.27 5.08 -18.49
C GLU A 454 -30.38 4.41 -17.64
N LYS A 455 -30.23 3.11 -17.34
CA LYS A 455 -31.17 2.33 -16.54
C LYS A 455 -30.45 1.33 -15.64
N ILE A 456 -30.80 1.32 -14.35
CA ILE A 456 -30.28 0.38 -13.35
C ILE A 456 -31.47 -0.29 -12.64
N GLU A 457 -31.52 -1.62 -12.65
CA GLU A 457 -32.61 -2.40 -12.03
C GLU A 457 -32.20 -2.91 -10.65
N VAL A 458 -32.66 -2.21 -9.60
CA VAL A 458 -32.32 -2.49 -8.18
C VAL A 458 -33.55 -2.58 -7.27
N SER A 459 -34.75 -2.72 -7.86
CA SER A 459 -36.01 -2.75 -7.11
C SER A 459 -36.17 -3.98 -6.20
N ASN A 460 -35.54 -5.10 -6.56
CA ASN A 460 -35.62 -6.36 -5.83
C ASN A 460 -34.60 -6.48 -4.69
N TRP A 461 -33.76 -5.46 -4.49
CA TRP A 461 -32.73 -5.50 -3.46
C TRP A 461 -33.33 -5.41 -2.05
N ASN A 462 -32.84 -6.26 -1.16
CA ASN A 462 -33.11 -6.15 0.27
C ASN A 462 -32.10 -5.17 0.89
N THR A 463 -32.58 -4.04 1.40
CA THR A 463 -31.74 -3.00 2.02
C THR A 463 -31.89 -2.90 3.54
N GLU A 464 -32.57 -3.86 4.20
CA GLU A 464 -32.83 -3.83 5.66
C GLU A 464 -31.55 -3.71 6.52
N SER A 465 -30.43 -4.22 6.02
CA SER A 465 -29.13 -4.19 6.71
C SER A 465 -28.29 -2.96 6.37
N VAL A 466 -28.68 -2.17 5.36
CA VAL A 466 -27.86 -1.06 4.86
C VAL A 466 -27.88 0.11 5.84
N THR A 467 -26.69 0.66 6.13
CA THR A 467 -26.51 1.82 7.03
C THR A 467 -25.97 3.06 6.31
N MET A 468 -25.28 2.88 5.17
CA MET A 468 -24.63 3.96 4.41
C MET A 468 -24.99 3.89 2.92
N MET A 469 -25.51 4.99 2.36
CA MET A 469 -25.90 5.12 0.94
C MET A 469 -25.44 6.45 0.31
N ASP A 470 -24.53 7.20 0.96
CA ASP A 470 -24.06 8.48 0.41
C ASP A 470 -23.44 8.31 -0.99
N ARG A 471 -23.74 9.28 -1.86
CA ARG A 471 -23.27 9.37 -3.26
C ARG A 471 -23.63 8.18 -4.17
N MET A 472 -24.48 7.24 -3.75
CA MET A 472 -24.72 5.97 -4.46
C MET A 472 -25.02 6.14 -5.97
N PHE A 473 -25.79 7.17 -6.34
CA PHE A 473 -26.17 7.50 -7.73
C PHE A 473 -25.72 8.90 -8.16
N GLU A 474 -24.70 9.47 -7.49
CA GLU A 474 -24.16 10.79 -7.83
C GLU A 474 -23.66 10.81 -9.28
N LYS A 475 -24.00 11.85 -10.06
CA LYS A 475 -23.53 12.05 -11.45
C LYS A 475 -23.85 10.90 -12.41
N THR A 476 -24.91 10.14 -12.15
CA THR A 476 -25.39 9.08 -13.06
C THR A 476 -26.25 9.64 -14.19
N ASN A 477 -26.26 8.94 -15.33
CA ASN A 477 -27.17 9.25 -16.45
C ASN A 477 -28.52 8.51 -16.35
N VAL A 478 -28.79 7.86 -15.21
CA VAL A 478 -30.05 7.18 -14.95
C VAL A 478 -31.21 8.19 -14.86
N ARG A 479 -32.27 7.93 -15.63
CA ARG A 479 -33.47 8.81 -15.68
C ARG A 479 -34.54 8.45 -14.64
N THR A 480 -34.67 7.17 -14.30
CA THR A 480 -35.66 6.66 -13.35
C THR A 480 -35.07 5.56 -12.47
N LEU A 481 -35.42 5.54 -11.19
CA LEU A 481 -35.10 4.46 -10.25
C LEU A 481 -36.35 4.06 -9.47
N LEU A 482 -36.56 2.76 -9.27
CA LEU A 482 -37.66 2.23 -8.47
C LEU A 482 -37.14 1.82 -7.09
N LEU A 483 -37.25 2.73 -6.11
CA LEU A 483 -36.68 2.60 -4.76
C LEU A 483 -37.73 2.58 -3.64
N ASN A 484 -39.02 2.65 -3.98
CA ASN A 484 -40.15 2.72 -3.04
C ASN A 484 -40.36 1.45 -2.19
N HIS A 485 -39.67 0.34 -2.50
CA HIS A 485 -39.69 -0.89 -1.73
C HIS A 485 -38.49 -1.05 -0.80
N TRP A 486 -37.52 -0.14 -0.85
CA TRP A 486 -36.33 -0.21 -0.01
C TRP A 486 -36.67 0.05 1.46
N ASN A 487 -36.13 -0.79 2.33
CA ASN A 487 -36.16 -0.57 3.77
C ASN A 487 -34.94 0.27 4.16
N THR A 488 -35.17 1.52 4.56
CA THR A 488 -34.12 2.48 4.92
C THR A 488 -33.98 2.69 6.43
N LYS A 489 -34.67 1.90 7.26
CA LYS A 489 -34.79 2.13 8.71
C LYS A 489 -33.44 2.31 9.43
N LYS A 490 -32.40 1.63 8.95
CA LYS A 490 -31.03 1.69 9.52
C LYS A 490 -30.10 2.67 8.79
N VAL A 491 -30.53 3.27 7.69
CA VAL A 491 -29.72 4.20 6.90
C VAL A 491 -29.52 5.49 7.69
N THR A 492 -28.26 5.90 7.84
CA THR A 492 -27.88 7.08 8.62
C THR A 492 -27.42 8.25 7.75
N ASN A 493 -27.00 7.98 6.51
CA ASN A 493 -26.42 8.96 5.59
C ASN A 493 -26.86 8.73 4.13
N THR A 494 -27.51 9.73 3.55
CA THR A 494 -27.91 9.81 2.12
C THR A 494 -27.31 11.04 1.43
N SER A 495 -26.27 11.64 2.02
CA SER A 495 -25.64 12.84 1.46
C SER A 495 -25.21 12.64 0.02
N TYR A 496 -25.53 13.62 -0.84
CA TYR A 496 -25.24 13.62 -2.27
C TYR A 496 -25.75 12.40 -3.07
N MET A 497 -26.63 11.56 -2.52
CA MET A 497 -27.02 10.28 -3.14
C MET A 497 -27.48 10.40 -4.59
N PHE A 498 -28.18 11.49 -4.94
CA PHE A 498 -28.70 11.77 -6.29
C PHE A 498 -28.13 13.07 -6.87
N SER A 499 -27.06 13.62 -6.29
CA SER A 499 -26.49 14.89 -6.72
C SER A 499 -25.99 14.81 -8.15
N ASN A 500 -26.26 15.85 -8.95
CA ASN A 500 -25.87 15.93 -10.37
C ASN A 500 -26.35 14.74 -11.24
N SER A 501 -27.34 13.97 -10.80
CA SER A 501 -27.93 12.88 -11.59
C SER A 501 -28.83 13.42 -12.71
N LYS A 502 -29.11 12.56 -13.70
CA LYS A 502 -30.09 12.82 -14.77
C LYS A 502 -31.51 12.36 -14.43
N LEU A 503 -31.79 12.05 -13.16
CA LEU A 503 -33.12 11.62 -12.72
C LEU A 503 -34.18 12.65 -13.09
N GLU A 504 -35.26 12.17 -13.69
CA GLU A 504 -36.45 12.97 -14.06
C GLU A 504 -37.54 12.82 -12.98
N THR A 505 -37.67 11.61 -12.43
CA THR A 505 -38.64 11.28 -11.38
C THR A 505 -38.04 10.36 -10.32
N ILE A 506 -38.42 10.55 -9.05
CA ILE A 506 -38.08 9.61 -7.97
C ILE A 506 -39.17 9.56 -6.89
N ASP A 507 -39.46 8.35 -6.41
CA ASP A 507 -40.38 8.10 -5.30
C ASP A 507 -39.63 7.45 -4.13
N VAL A 508 -39.59 8.16 -3.00
CA VAL A 508 -38.99 7.74 -1.73
C VAL A 508 -40.00 7.81 -0.57
N SER A 509 -41.29 7.84 -0.88
CA SER A 509 -42.36 8.06 0.11
C SER A 509 -42.54 6.94 1.15
N ASN A 510 -42.03 5.75 0.85
CA ASN A 510 -42.06 4.60 1.75
C ASN A 510 -40.79 4.44 2.59
N TRP A 511 -39.81 5.35 2.46
CA TRP A 511 -38.57 5.25 3.20
C TRP A 511 -38.81 5.50 4.70
N ASP A 512 -38.41 4.53 5.52
CA ASP A 512 -38.29 4.69 6.97
C ASP A 512 -36.97 5.40 7.28
N ASN A 513 -37.02 6.67 7.62
CA ASN A 513 -35.84 7.51 7.87
C ASN A 513 -35.61 7.79 9.36
N GLN A 514 -36.09 6.91 10.26
CA GLN A 514 -35.96 7.12 11.70
C GLN A 514 -34.51 7.20 12.19
N SER A 515 -33.55 6.63 11.46
CA SER A 515 -32.12 6.68 11.78
C SER A 515 -31.33 7.72 10.95
N LEU A 516 -31.98 8.40 10.01
CA LEU A 516 -31.31 9.30 9.08
C LEU A 516 -30.82 10.56 9.82
N THR A 517 -29.52 10.84 9.75
CA THR A 517 -28.91 12.01 10.42
C THR A 517 -28.37 13.05 9.43
N ASN A 518 -28.00 12.62 8.22
CA ASN A 518 -27.36 13.47 7.22
C ASN A 518 -27.98 13.24 5.83
N MET A 519 -28.57 14.30 5.27
CA MET A 519 -29.12 14.36 3.91
C MET A 519 -28.52 15.52 3.10
N PHE A 520 -27.34 15.98 3.49
CA PHE A 520 -26.62 17.08 2.86
C PHE A 520 -26.53 16.90 1.33
N GLY A 521 -27.07 17.86 0.59
CA GLY A 521 -26.98 17.88 -0.87
C GLY A 521 -27.59 16.67 -1.59
N MET A 522 -28.53 15.94 -0.97
CA MET A 522 -29.08 14.69 -1.52
C MET A 522 -29.52 14.81 -2.99
N PHE A 523 -30.17 15.92 -3.37
CA PHE A 523 -30.58 16.22 -4.74
C PHE A 523 -29.86 17.45 -5.32
N TRP A 524 -28.69 17.82 -4.78
CA TRP A 524 -27.97 19.01 -5.22
C TRP A 524 -27.65 18.94 -6.72
N THR A 525 -28.10 19.95 -7.47
CA THR A 525 -27.91 20.04 -8.94
C THR A 525 -28.56 18.88 -9.70
N ALA A 526 -29.66 18.30 -9.18
CA ALA A 526 -30.53 17.39 -9.93
C ALA A 526 -31.38 18.19 -10.95
N LEU A 527 -30.72 18.70 -12.00
CA LEU A 527 -31.29 19.70 -12.91
C LEU A 527 -32.53 19.22 -13.67
N ASN A 528 -32.69 17.90 -13.87
CA ASN A 528 -33.79 17.29 -14.63
C ASN A 528 -34.95 16.81 -13.75
N LEU A 529 -34.80 16.82 -12.43
CA LEU A 529 -35.76 16.24 -11.50
C LEU A 529 -37.02 17.12 -11.43
N HIS A 530 -38.07 16.74 -12.15
CA HIS A 530 -39.34 17.47 -12.17
C HIS A 530 -40.39 16.88 -11.21
N THR A 531 -40.23 15.62 -10.80
CA THR A 531 -41.16 14.97 -9.87
C THR A 531 -40.41 14.24 -8.76
N LEU A 532 -40.65 14.68 -7.52
CA LEU A 532 -40.10 14.08 -6.30
C LEU A 532 -41.23 13.75 -5.33
N ASN A 533 -41.51 12.45 -5.12
CA ASN A 533 -42.46 12.01 -4.12
C ASN A 533 -41.74 11.72 -2.79
N ILE A 534 -41.91 12.63 -1.83
CA ILE A 534 -41.39 12.55 -0.45
C ILE A 534 -42.54 12.58 0.59
N ASN A 535 -43.74 12.13 0.20
CA ASN A 535 -44.85 11.99 1.15
C ASN A 535 -44.44 11.04 2.29
N ASN A 536 -44.76 11.36 3.54
CA ASN A 536 -44.36 10.57 4.73
C ASN A 536 -42.84 10.46 4.99
N PHE A 537 -42.01 11.27 4.31
CA PHE A 537 -40.57 11.31 4.54
C PHE A 537 -40.23 12.05 5.85
N LYS A 538 -40.30 11.34 6.98
CA LYS A 538 -40.03 11.89 8.32
C LYS A 538 -38.54 12.06 8.58
N THR A 539 -38.12 13.12 9.26
CA THR A 539 -36.69 13.44 9.49
C THR A 539 -36.30 13.63 10.97
N PRO A 540 -36.79 12.83 11.93
CA PRO A 540 -36.72 13.14 13.37
C PRO A 540 -35.30 13.15 13.97
N GLN A 541 -34.32 12.58 13.27
CA GLN A 541 -32.91 12.55 13.69
C GLN A 541 -31.99 13.36 12.77
N VAL A 542 -32.53 14.01 11.73
CA VAL A 542 -31.71 14.77 10.78
C VAL A 542 -31.12 15.98 11.48
N THR A 543 -29.80 16.14 11.37
CA THR A 543 -29.06 17.30 11.88
C THR A 543 -28.58 18.19 10.75
N ASN A 544 -28.31 17.61 9.57
CA ASN A 544 -27.82 18.32 8.39
C ASN A 544 -28.68 18.04 7.16
N MET A 545 -29.34 19.10 6.66
CA MET A 545 -30.11 19.12 5.41
C MET A 545 -29.69 20.26 4.47
N SER A 546 -28.48 20.81 4.67
CA SER A 546 -27.98 21.89 3.83
C SER A 546 -27.98 21.47 2.36
N SER A 547 -28.31 22.41 1.48
CA SER A 547 -28.34 22.20 0.03
C SER A 547 -29.16 21.01 -0.49
N THR A 548 -30.06 20.41 0.32
CA THR A 548 -30.79 19.17 -0.07
C THR A 548 -31.46 19.30 -1.45
N PHE A 549 -32.14 20.41 -1.68
CA PHE A 549 -32.88 20.71 -2.90
C PHE A 549 -32.26 21.86 -3.69
N ALA A 550 -30.96 22.12 -3.50
CA ALA A 550 -30.26 23.20 -4.19
C ALA A 550 -30.14 22.90 -5.69
N MET A 551 -30.38 23.91 -6.53
CA MET A 551 -30.27 23.86 -7.98
C MET A 551 -31.15 22.77 -8.63
N CYS A 552 -32.28 22.41 -8.02
CA CYS A 552 -33.30 21.52 -8.58
C CYS A 552 -34.18 22.30 -9.58
N LYS A 553 -33.58 22.70 -10.71
CA LYS A 553 -34.20 23.67 -11.63
C LYS A 553 -35.48 23.17 -12.33
N ALA A 554 -35.68 21.86 -12.49
CA ALA A 554 -36.91 21.33 -13.08
C ALA A 554 -38.03 21.09 -12.06
N LEU A 555 -37.74 21.15 -10.76
CA LEU A 555 -38.71 20.81 -9.71
C LEU A 555 -39.73 21.93 -9.54
N THR A 556 -41.02 21.60 -9.64
CA THR A 556 -42.12 22.58 -9.57
C THR A 556 -42.93 22.51 -8.29
N ASN A 557 -42.99 21.34 -7.65
CA ASN A 557 -43.78 21.07 -6.46
C ASN A 557 -42.98 20.23 -5.46
N LEU A 558 -43.18 20.51 -4.17
CA LEU A 558 -42.51 19.80 -3.09
C LEU A 558 -43.39 19.77 -1.83
N ASN A 559 -43.75 18.56 -1.38
CA ASN A 559 -44.52 18.40 -0.14
C ASN A 559 -43.58 18.17 1.06
N LEU A 560 -43.49 19.15 1.95
CA LEU A 560 -42.61 19.13 3.12
C LEU A 560 -43.34 18.86 4.46
N SER A 561 -44.66 18.63 4.42
CA SER A 561 -45.51 18.51 5.61
C SER A 561 -45.10 17.40 6.60
N SER A 562 -44.34 16.40 6.16
CA SER A 562 -43.89 15.27 7.00
C SER A 562 -42.51 15.49 7.66
N PHE A 563 -41.81 16.58 7.33
CA PHE A 563 -40.48 16.84 7.86
C PHE A 563 -40.56 17.23 9.34
N ASP A 564 -39.65 16.67 10.13
CA ASP A 564 -39.37 17.08 11.50
C ASP A 564 -37.98 17.72 11.50
N THR A 565 -37.91 19.01 11.84
CA THR A 565 -36.66 19.77 11.82
C THR A 565 -36.15 20.16 13.20
N SER A 566 -36.74 19.61 14.26
CA SER A 566 -36.43 19.97 15.66
C SER A 566 -34.97 19.77 16.05
N LYS A 567 -34.24 18.86 15.36
CA LYS A 567 -32.81 18.56 15.59
C LYS A 567 -31.86 19.15 14.55
N VAL A 568 -32.38 19.86 13.57
CA VAL A 568 -31.59 20.31 12.42
C VAL A 568 -30.80 21.55 12.81
N ASN A 569 -29.47 21.45 12.76
CA ASN A 569 -28.56 22.57 13.03
C ASN A 569 -27.90 23.15 11.75
N ARG A 570 -28.13 22.52 10.59
CA ARG A 570 -27.62 22.95 9.28
C ARG A 570 -28.72 22.87 8.22
N MET A 571 -29.24 24.02 7.79
CA MET A 571 -30.23 24.20 6.71
C MET A 571 -29.74 25.18 5.63
N ASP A 572 -28.48 25.56 5.65
CA ASP A 572 -27.91 26.54 4.74
C ASP A 572 -28.07 26.11 3.28
N SER A 573 -28.44 27.07 2.43
CA SER A 573 -28.60 26.89 1.00
C SER A 573 -29.60 25.80 0.58
N MET A 574 -30.54 25.38 1.44
CA MET A 574 -31.41 24.22 1.19
C MET A 574 -32.12 24.24 -0.17
N PHE A 575 -32.56 25.41 -0.64
CA PHE A 575 -33.29 25.60 -1.90
C PHE A 575 -32.55 26.48 -2.91
N ILE A 576 -31.29 26.87 -2.66
CA ILE A 576 -30.58 27.87 -3.50
C ILE A 576 -30.69 27.55 -4.99
N GLY A 577 -31.12 28.52 -5.81
CA GLY A 577 -31.20 28.36 -7.27
C GLY A 577 -32.29 27.42 -7.79
N SER A 578 -33.23 26.98 -6.95
CA SER A 578 -34.38 26.16 -7.37
C SER A 578 -35.52 27.06 -7.85
N ASP A 579 -35.32 27.60 -9.05
CA ASP A 579 -36.11 28.70 -9.60
C ASP A 579 -37.58 28.35 -9.93
N ASN A 580 -37.91 27.07 -10.16
CA ASN A 580 -39.24 26.68 -10.66
C ASN A 580 -40.24 26.26 -9.56
N ILE A 581 -39.84 26.26 -8.29
CA ILE A 581 -40.75 26.03 -7.17
C ILE A 581 -41.51 27.34 -6.89
N SER A 582 -42.82 27.35 -7.16
CA SER A 582 -43.64 28.56 -7.00
C SER A 582 -44.30 28.69 -5.63
N ASN A 583 -44.54 27.58 -4.95
CA ASN A 583 -45.14 27.52 -3.62
C ASN A 583 -44.32 26.59 -2.73
N LEU A 584 -43.96 27.07 -1.55
CA LEU A 584 -43.25 26.30 -0.55
C LEU A 584 -43.95 26.43 0.81
N ASP A 585 -44.63 25.37 1.22
CA ASP A 585 -45.20 25.24 2.55
C ASP A 585 -44.17 24.60 3.49
N MET A 586 -43.59 25.41 4.38
CA MET A 586 -42.64 24.99 5.40
C MET A 586 -43.23 25.13 6.80
N SER A 587 -44.56 25.07 6.95
CA SER A 587 -45.22 25.21 8.24
C SER A 587 -44.87 24.08 9.23
N SER A 588 -44.34 22.94 8.76
CA SER A 588 -43.80 21.88 9.62
C SER A 588 -42.42 22.18 10.21
N PHE A 589 -41.71 23.20 9.72
CA PHE A 589 -40.32 23.46 10.09
C PHE A 589 -40.25 24.30 11.36
N THR A 590 -39.43 23.86 12.32
CA THR A 590 -39.00 24.60 13.51
C THR A 590 -37.49 24.90 13.46
N THR A 591 -37.05 25.86 14.27
CA THR A 591 -35.65 26.28 14.40
C THR A 591 -35.09 25.99 15.80
N ASP A 592 -35.63 24.97 16.49
CA ASP A 592 -35.32 24.68 17.90
C ASP A 592 -33.86 24.35 18.17
N ALA A 593 -33.15 23.79 17.18
CA ALA A 593 -31.72 23.47 17.26
C ALA A 593 -30.80 24.62 16.77
N ASN A 594 -31.31 25.86 16.67
CA ASN A 594 -30.58 27.05 16.21
C ASN A 594 -29.84 26.85 14.87
N PRO A 595 -30.54 26.40 13.81
CA PRO A 595 -29.90 26.06 12.55
C PRO A 595 -29.13 27.22 11.91
N ASN A 596 -28.05 26.89 11.21
CA ASN A 596 -27.51 27.77 10.18
C ASN A 596 -28.51 27.81 9.01
N ILE A 597 -29.07 28.99 8.75
CA ILE A 597 -30.11 29.23 7.73
C ILE A 597 -29.60 30.10 6.56
N SER A 598 -28.28 30.26 6.45
CA SER A 598 -27.69 31.16 5.46
C SER A 598 -28.02 30.74 4.02
N ASN A 599 -28.33 31.73 3.17
CA ASN A 599 -28.63 31.56 1.74
C ASN A 599 -29.76 30.56 1.40
N MET A 600 -30.64 30.22 2.35
CA MET A 600 -31.61 29.11 2.20
C MET A 600 -32.44 29.22 0.92
N PHE A 601 -32.89 30.43 0.58
CA PHE A 601 -33.73 30.72 -0.58
C PHE A 601 -33.04 31.63 -1.61
N ASN A 602 -31.71 31.73 -1.56
CA ASN A 602 -30.98 32.59 -2.48
C ASN A 602 -31.26 32.17 -3.93
N SER A 603 -31.58 33.13 -4.79
CA SER A 603 -31.87 32.86 -6.21
C SER A 603 -33.00 31.83 -6.45
N CYS A 604 -34.04 31.80 -5.60
CA CYS A 604 -35.28 31.06 -5.90
C CYS A 604 -36.29 32.00 -6.59
N ASN A 605 -36.02 32.38 -7.85
CA ASN A 605 -36.70 33.52 -8.46
C ASN A 605 -38.19 33.29 -8.77
N GLY A 606 -38.64 32.03 -8.91
CA GLY A 606 -40.05 31.70 -9.16
C GLY A 606 -40.92 31.58 -7.90
N LEU A 607 -40.37 31.72 -6.70
CA LEU A 607 -41.16 31.59 -5.46
C LEU A 607 -42.17 32.75 -5.35
N THR A 608 -43.45 32.41 -5.26
CA THR A 608 -44.57 33.36 -5.13
C THR A 608 -45.33 33.23 -3.82
N ASN A 609 -45.25 32.07 -3.17
CA ASN A 609 -45.85 31.81 -1.85
C ASN A 609 -44.85 31.06 -0.97
N LEU A 610 -44.64 31.55 0.25
CA LEU A 610 -43.77 30.95 1.26
C LEU A 610 -44.48 30.96 2.62
N ARG A 611 -44.79 29.77 3.16
CA ARG A 611 -45.41 29.62 4.48
C ARG A 611 -44.41 29.11 5.51
N LEU A 612 -44.30 29.83 6.62
CA LEU A 612 -43.30 29.63 7.67
C LEU A 612 -43.95 29.69 9.06
N ASP A 613 -45.12 29.07 9.22
CA ASP A 613 -45.98 29.22 10.41
C ASP A 613 -45.30 28.89 11.74
N ASN A 614 -44.30 27.99 11.75
CA ASN A 614 -43.58 27.58 12.96
C ASN A 614 -42.09 27.96 12.96
N PHE A 615 -41.63 28.67 11.92
CA PHE A 615 -40.22 29.01 11.75
C PHE A 615 -39.85 30.28 12.52
N GLU A 616 -38.76 30.24 13.31
CA GLU A 616 -38.26 31.42 14.03
C GLU A 616 -36.87 31.80 13.51
N PHE A 617 -36.82 32.88 12.74
CA PHE A 617 -35.58 33.43 12.19
C PHE A 617 -34.64 33.93 13.29
N THR A 618 -35.22 34.41 14.39
CA THR A 618 -34.49 34.93 15.57
C THR A 618 -33.61 33.88 16.25
N LYS A 619 -33.93 32.58 16.11
CA LYS A 619 -33.11 31.46 16.63
C LYS A 619 -32.00 31.00 15.68
N GLY A 620 -32.06 31.38 14.41
CA GLY A 620 -31.08 30.94 13.41
C GLY A 620 -29.69 31.52 13.66
N THR A 621 -28.65 30.69 13.49
CA THR A 621 -27.26 31.18 13.49
C THR A 621 -26.92 31.76 12.12
N ASN A 622 -26.24 32.92 12.10
CA ASN A 622 -25.87 33.63 10.88
C ASN A 622 -27.05 33.87 9.91
N PRO A 623 -28.02 34.74 10.28
CA PRO A 623 -29.30 34.86 9.59
C PRO A 623 -29.21 35.72 8.32
N ASN A 624 -28.07 35.69 7.63
CA ASN A 624 -27.97 36.06 6.22
C ASN A 624 -28.72 35.00 5.40
N ILE A 625 -30.05 34.96 5.55
CA ILE A 625 -30.97 34.10 4.79
C ILE A 625 -30.81 34.38 3.29
N ALA A 626 -30.25 35.56 2.96
CA ALA A 626 -29.91 36.05 1.65
C ALA A 626 -30.98 35.64 0.63
N LEU A 627 -32.20 36.10 0.89
CA LEU A 627 -33.07 36.47 -0.22
C LEU A 627 -32.22 37.46 -1.04
N SER A 628 -31.73 37.01 -2.21
CA SER A 628 -30.88 37.86 -3.05
C SER A 628 -31.58 39.18 -3.35
N ALA A 629 -30.82 40.20 -3.78
CA ALA A 629 -31.43 41.42 -4.32
C ALA A 629 -32.39 41.14 -5.50
N THR A 630 -32.27 39.95 -6.13
CA THR A 630 -33.10 39.44 -7.22
C THR A 630 -34.32 38.64 -6.76
N PHE A 631 -34.47 38.36 -5.46
CA PHE A 631 -35.62 37.62 -4.95
C PHE A 631 -36.92 38.39 -5.23
N ASN A 632 -37.98 37.67 -5.59
CA ASN A 632 -39.25 38.28 -5.96
C ASN A 632 -39.86 39.02 -4.74
N LYS A 633 -39.88 40.36 -4.80
CA LYS A 633 -40.38 41.18 -3.68
C LYS A 633 -41.89 41.08 -3.47
N ASN A 634 -42.61 40.54 -4.46
CA ASN A 634 -44.06 40.32 -4.40
C ASN A 634 -44.41 38.94 -3.81
N THR A 635 -43.44 38.11 -3.44
CA THR A 635 -43.70 36.82 -2.78
C THR A 635 -44.56 37.04 -1.55
N ASP A 636 -45.65 36.28 -1.46
CA ASP A 636 -46.54 36.24 -0.32
C ASP A 636 -45.92 35.39 0.79
N ILE A 637 -45.57 36.01 1.91
CA ILE A 637 -44.81 35.38 2.99
C ILE A 637 -45.65 35.38 4.27
N LYS A 638 -45.96 34.18 4.76
CA LYS A 638 -46.58 33.99 6.07
C LYS A 638 -45.54 33.59 7.11
N VAL A 639 -45.41 34.35 8.19
CA VAL A 639 -44.46 34.09 9.28
C VAL A 639 -45.19 33.77 10.59
N LYS A 640 -44.51 33.15 11.55
CA LYS A 640 -45.09 32.66 12.81
C LYS A 640 -45.90 33.68 13.62
N ASN A 641 -45.40 34.92 13.75
CA ASN A 641 -45.98 35.96 14.60
C ASN A 641 -45.40 37.35 14.27
N ALA A 642 -45.94 38.38 14.93
CA ALA A 642 -45.50 39.77 14.80
C ALA A 642 -43.99 40.00 15.06
N THR A 643 -43.38 39.23 15.97
CA THR A 643 -41.94 39.35 16.28
C THR A 643 -41.08 38.91 15.10
N GLU A 644 -41.41 37.76 14.50
CA GLU A 644 -40.70 37.25 13.32
C GLU A 644 -40.93 38.13 12.09
N LYS A 645 -42.13 38.70 11.95
CA LYS A 645 -42.44 39.70 10.91
C LYS A 645 -41.57 40.95 11.04
N ALA A 646 -41.50 41.52 12.24
CA ALA A 646 -40.68 42.70 12.51
C ALA A 646 -39.19 42.42 12.26
N TRP A 647 -38.71 41.25 12.68
CA TRP A 647 -37.35 40.81 12.42
C TRP A 647 -37.07 40.71 10.92
N PHE A 648 -37.95 40.04 10.16
CA PHE A 648 -37.79 39.84 8.71
C PHE A 648 -37.71 41.18 7.96
N LEU A 649 -38.65 42.09 8.25
CA LEU A 649 -38.69 43.42 7.61
C LEU A 649 -37.51 44.31 8.00
N SER A 650 -36.90 44.11 9.17
CA SER A 650 -35.68 44.84 9.56
C SER A 650 -34.47 44.47 8.68
N LYS A 651 -34.45 43.23 8.16
CA LYS A 651 -33.40 42.74 7.26
C LYS A 651 -33.75 42.96 5.79
N TYR A 652 -35.03 42.87 5.45
CA TYR A 652 -35.55 42.92 4.09
C TYR A 652 -36.69 43.96 3.95
N PRO A 653 -36.37 45.27 4.10
CA PRO A 653 -37.39 46.32 4.20
C PRO A 653 -38.20 46.55 2.92
N THR A 654 -37.80 45.98 1.79
CA THR A 654 -38.48 46.17 0.50
C THR A 654 -39.62 45.18 0.25
N PHE A 655 -39.85 44.20 1.13
CA PHE A 655 -40.96 43.26 1.00
C PHE A 655 -42.25 43.88 1.54
N THR A 656 -43.34 43.80 0.79
CA THR A 656 -44.64 44.39 1.15
C THR A 656 -45.67 43.35 1.58
N ASN A 657 -45.52 42.10 1.15
CA ASN A 657 -46.50 41.03 1.34
C ASN A 657 -46.07 40.05 2.44
N VAL A 658 -45.75 40.58 3.63
CA VAL A 658 -45.39 39.77 4.82
C VAL A 658 -46.50 39.84 5.85
N HIS A 659 -47.09 38.69 6.19
CA HIS A 659 -48.23 38.61 7.10
C HIS A 659 -48.06 37.52 8.16
N GLU A 660 -48.88 37.61 9.21
CA GLU A 660 -48.86 36.74 10.40
C GLU A 660 -49.76 35.49 10.22
#